data_AF-L5KP53-F1
#
_entry.id   AF-L5KP53-F1
#
_cell.length_a   1.000
_cell.length_b   1.000
_cell.length_c   1.000
_cell.angle_alpha   90.00
_cell.angle_beta   90.00
_cell.angle_gamma   90.00
#
_symmetry.space_group_name_H-M   'P 1'
#
loop_
_entity.id
_entity.type
_entity.pdbx_description
1 polymer ?
#
loop_
_entity_poly.entity_id
_entity_poly.type
_entity_poly.pdbx_seq_one_letter_code
_entity_poly.pdbx_strand_id
1 'polypeptide(L)'
;MKKLKLKELRAGFFEHLEKWFDQCTLNAQVIMATKIDQLDSELELRLHLHQPRVQHVERDIHNVRAAELLLHQKQLDNHCAGVMETLRKERLMFCQFQEEQNARSKNFRRKIYDMEHTFLNATKSQKLVILSNTLHRELLSYVDVIQVSLRSFRQYLEESLGKVRDANIEFVKHCRLFSEGGNFSSEEIDLLCHRLEKEAARIEFVESLIMINMEKMESEYLDQANDVINKFESKFHNLSVDLIFLEKIQRLMTNLQVNIKCEVAKSNLQADGLNSSLEQLQSKVEMCRSSKGDKKVVTTEDLLGFVRTWKEKLNHRIQYLNCRLETEFVTKVVFTENILTNLEMESDMLVSSETFEEEAKIDVVTPESFAQPSRMGKPMIEDPAVEVVKNILQLHDSKCTVTPCDKVRSQTGAKRHRNRGEHFIKALSSGSATSAGSITRYSKPNRMDKKYQVLGERPPPLAADFKGIILTLLWEDNDHLLNVAEEFYRKEKRSVTRPDCMYDTFDQCAENIGKKILEYQSQTNEYHNSCLIELRAQMRRFEELLPQVCWLVMENFKEQHWKKFCASIEEIRKQFWDYQKQLETRRDKNAQSLQPNLGHPAHFQEMESLCQVEEKRQEDLDTVITATREKLEEFTRNFLQEFTKKYGRFFITSLATFTEKFLLQLDEVVTIDDVQVARMEPPKQKTSILIRRKLARLSLEEESEKPLIERGSRKWPGIKPTEATIQNKILLRKTSSITTTKTTLGHLAAVEARDAVYLKYLALFEEELKKIHDDNTLLVKEAQCWRDSWKTSVHTIQGLYL
;
A
#
# COMPACT_ATOMS: atom_id res chain seq x y z
N MET A 1 -9.63 125.57 150.61
CA MET A 1 -9.48 124.10 150.70
C MET A 1 -10.15 123.31 149.55
N LYS A 2 -11.45 123.41 149.26
CA LYS A 2 -12.17 122.48 148.34
C LYS A 2 -11.56 122.22 146.94
N LYS A 3 -10.78 123.13 146.34
CA LYS A 3 -10.18 122.93 144.99
C LYS A 3 -8.96 121.99 144.93
N LEU A 4 -8.30 121.66 146.04
CA LEU A 4 -7.07 120.83 146.00
C LEU A 4 -7.38 119.33 145.86
N LYS A 5 -8.20 118.78 146.77
CA LYS A 5 -8.53 117.34 146.83
C LYS A 5 -9.13 116.76 145.54
N LEU A 6 -9.76 117.59 144.72
CA LEU A 6 -10.35 117.16 143.44
C LEU A 6 -9.29 116.87 142.35
N LYS A 7 -8.08 117.43 142.45
CA LYS A 7 -6.96 117.09 141.55
C LYS A 7 -6.33 115.76 141.92
N GLU A 8 -6.02 115.55 143.20
CA GLU A 8 -5.37 114.34 143.73
C GLU A 8 -6.21 113.09 143.43
N LEU A 9 -7.51 113.14 143.73
CA LEU A 9 -8.43 112.02 143.50
C LEU A 9 -8.58 111.69 141.99
N ARG A 10 -8.54 112.72 141.12
CA ARG A 10 -8.58 112.50 139.66
C ARG A 10 -7.26 111.94 139.12
N ALA A 11 -6.12 112.35 139.67
CA ALA A 11 -4.81 111.82 139.28
C ALA A 11 -4.68 110.33 139.67
N GLY A 12 -4.99 109.97 140.92
CA GLY A 12 -4.94 108.57 141.37
C GLY A 12 -5.91 107.65 140.63
N PHE A 13 -7.06 108.16 140.17
CA PHE A 13 -7.98 107.38 139.34
C PHE A 13 -7.45 107.15 137.91
N PHE A 14 -6.75 108.13 137.32
CA PHE A 14 -6.05 107.93 136.05
C PHE A 14 -4.86 106.97 136.19
N GLU A 15 -4.03 107.11 137.24
CA GLU A 15 -2.90 106.22 137.49
C GLU A 15 -3.35 104.76 137.75
N HIS A 16 -4.51 104.58 138.40
CA HIS A 16 -5.12 103.26 138.54
C HIS A 16 -5.68 102.73 137.21
N LEU A 17 -6.35 103.56 136.40
CA LEU A 17 -6.82 103.17 135.07
C LEU A 17 -5.67 102.80 134.13
N GLU A 18 -4.56 103.53 134.17
CA GLU A 18 -3.35 103.29 133.37
C GLU A 18 -2.71 101.95 133.76
N LYS A 19 -2.46 101.73 135.05
CA LYS A 19 -1.96 100.44 135.57
C LYS A 19 -2.93 99.28 135.32
N TRP A 20 -4.24 99.53 135.31
CA TRP A 20 -5.25 98.53 134.97
C TRP A 20 -5.28 98.23 133.46
N PHE A 21 -5.11 99.24 132.60
CA PHE A 21 -4.95 99.06 131.16
C PHE A 21 -3.68 98.29 130.82
N ASP A 22 -2.55 98.60 131.46
CA ASP A 22 -1.29 97.87 131.33
C ASP A 22 -1.46 96.42 131.78
N GLN A 23 -2.06 96.18 132.94
CA GLN A 23 -2.31 94.82 133.44
C GLN A 23 -3.27 94.03 132.55
N CYS A 24 -4.34 94.65 132.04
CA CYS A 24 -5.26 94.02 131.09
C CYS A 24 -4.59 93.74 129.74
N THR A 25 -3.73 94.63 129.26
CA THR A 25 -2.98 94.46 128.01
C THR A 25 -1.94 93.35 128.15
N LEU A 26 -1.20 93.32 129.26
CA LEU A 26 -0.25 92.25 129.59
C LEU A 26 -0.96 90.90 129.72
N ASN A 27 -2.09 90.85 130.44
CA ASN A 27 -2.89 89.63 130.57
C ASN A 27 -3.42 89.16 129.21
N ALA A 28 -3.89 90.07 128.35
CA ALA A 28 -4.33 89.74 127.00
C ALA A 28 -3.18 89.24 126.10
N GLN A 29 -1.99 89.82 126.21
CA GLN A 29 -0.78 89.35 125.52
C GLN A 29 -0.35 87.97 126.00
N VAL A 30 -0.38 87.69 127.32
CA VAL A 30 -0.06 86.37 127.87
C VAL A 30 -1.09 85.32 127.46
N ILE A 31 -2.39 85.65 127.46
CA ILE A 31 -3.45 84.76 126.96
C ILE A 31 -3.28 84.51 125.44
N MET A 32 -2.89 85.53 124.67
CA MET A 32 -2.63 85.38 123.23
C MET A 32 -1.41 84.50 122.97
N ALA A 33 -0.28 84.77 123.62
CA ALA A 33 0.95 83.99 123.49
C ALA A 33 0.73 82.53 123.89
N THR A 34 0.18 82.27 125.08
CA THR A 34 -0.12 80.89 125.51
C THR A 34 -1.16 80.19 124.63
N LYS A 35 -2.01 80.93 123.90
CA LYS A 35 -2.93 80.32 122.93
C LYS A 35 -2.31 80.10 121.54
N ILE A 36 -1.30 80.89 121.16
CA ILE A 36 -0.43 80.62 120.01
C ILE A 36 0.40 79.36 120.31
N ASP A 37 1.11 79.31 121.44
CA ASP A 37 1.92 78.16 121.88
C ASP A 37 1.09 76.85 121.88
N GLN A 38 -0.16 76.90 122.34
CA GLN A 38 -1.09 75.76 122.29
C GLN A 38 -1.46 75.33 120.86
N LEU A 39 -1.67 76.28 119.95
CA LEU A 39 -2.04 75.98 118.56
C LEU A 39 -0.84 75.46 117.76
N ASP A 40 0.36 76.01 117.99
CA ASP A 40 1.60 75.53 117.39
C ASP A 40 1.95 74.14 117.93
N SER A 41 1.79 73.88 119.23
CA SER A 41 1.93 72.54 119.81
C SER A 41 0.91 71.53 119.24
N GLU A 42 -0.33 71.96 118.99
CA GLU A 42 -1.34 71.12 118.35
C GLU A 42 -1.01 70.85 116.88
N LEU A 43 -0.45 71.83 116.17
CA LEU A 43 -0.01 71.71 114.78
C LEU A 43 1.19 70.76 114.67
N GLU A 44 2.22 70.89 115.51
CA GLU A 44 3.35 69.96 115.57
C GLU A 44 2.88 68.53 115.87
N LEU A 45 1.97 68.35 116.82
CA LEU A 45 1.40 67.04 117.13
C LEU A 45 0.62 66.45 115.94
N ARG A 46 -0.21 67.24 115.26
CA ARG A 46 -0.95 66.81 114.05
C ARG A 46 0.00 66.44 112.91
N LEU A 47 1.07 67.22 112.69
CA LEU A 47 2.12 66.93 111.71
C LEU A 47 2.86 65.62 112.07
N HIS A 48 3.27 65.45 113.32
CA HIS A 48 3.94 64.24 113.79
C HIS A 48 3.06 62.98 113.63
N LEU A 49 1.76 63.07 113.99
CA LEU A 49 0.79 61.99 113.81
C LEU A 49 0.48 61.66 112.34
N HIS A 50 0.74 62.59 111.41
CA HIS A 50 0.57 62.36 109.97
C HIS A 50 1.89 62.02 109.24
N GLN A 51 3.05 62.21 109.86
CA GLN A 51 4.35 61.88 109.27
C GLN A 51 4.48 60.40 108.84
N PRO A 52 4.02 59.39 109.62
CA PRO A 52 4.00 58.00 109.16
C PRO A 52 3.05 57.80 107.96
N ARG A 53 1.93 58.52 107.91
CA ARG A 53 0.97 58.42 106.80
C ARG A 53 1.57 58.88 105.48
N VAL A 54 2.44 59.89 105.48
CA VAL A 54 3.20 60.31 104.29
C VAL A 54 4.13 59.17 103.84
N GLN A 55 4.90 58.57 104.76
CA GLN A 55 5.83 57.48 104.45
C GLN A 55 5.11 56.21 103.94
N HIS A 56 3.92 55.90 104.47
CA HIS A 56 3.08 54.81 103.97
C HIS A 56 2.48 55.10 102.59
N VAL A 57 2.01 56.32 102.33
CA VAL A 57 1.55 56.72 100.98
C VAL A 57 2.70 56.67 99.97
N GLU A 58 3.91 57.09 100.36
CA GLU A 58 5.11 57.01 99.50
C GLU A 58 5.51 55.55 99.22
N ARG A 59 5.63 54.72 100.26
CA ARG A 59 6.13 53.34 100.12
C ARG A 59 5.10 52.35 99.60
N ASP A 60 3.93 52.35 100.19
CA ASP A 60 2.94 51.27 100.03
C ASP A 60 1.90 51.58 98.95
N ILE A 61 1.84 52.84 98.47
CA ILE A 61 0.97 53.26 97.36
C ILE A 61 1.81 53.76 96.18
N HIS A 62 2.56 54.86 96.33
CA HIS A 62 3.28 55.47 95.21
C HIS A 62 4.36 54.55 94.62
N ASN A 63 5.26 53.99 95.46
CA ASN A 63 6.36 53.16 94.97
C ASN A 63 5.87 51.80 94.45
N VAL A 64 4.80 51.25 95.03
CA VAL A 64 4.10 50.06 94.49
C VAL A 64 3.51 50.40 93.11
N ARG A 65 2.75 51.49 92.98
CA ARG A 65 2.13 51.89 91.71
C ARG A 65 3.17 52.21 90.64
N ALA A 66 4.29 52.83 90.99
CA ALA A 66 5.41 53.07 90.07
C ALA A 66 6.02 51.75 89.57
N ALA A 67 6.12 50.72 90.42
CA ALA A 67 6.59 49.39 90.03
C ALA A 67 5.56 48.64 89.15
N GLU A 68 4.26 48.79 89.40
CA GLU A 68 3.19 48.26 88.52
C GLU A 68 3.26 48.86 87.12
N LEU A 69 3.29 50.19 87.01
CA LEU A 69 3.37 50.91 85.73
C LEU A 69 4.60 50.47 84.91
N LEU A 70 5.76 50.30 85.57
CA LEU A 70 6.97 49.77 84.94
C LEU A 70 6.83 48.30 84.51
N LEU A 71 6.08 47.48 85.25
CA LEU A 71 5.81 46.08 84.89
C LEU A 71 4.86 45.98 83.68
N HIS A 72 3.78 46.76 83.66
CA HIS A 72 2.82 46.79 82.55
C HIS A 72 3.47 47.32 81.26
N GLN A 73 4.22 48.43 81.36
CA GLN A 73 5.04 48.94 80.26
C GLN A 73 6.00 47.87 79.73
N LYS A 74 6.69 47.12 80.61
CA LYS A 74 7.60 46.04 80.22
C LYS A 74 6.88 44.84 79.59
N GLN A 75 5.68 44.48 80.06
CA GLN A 75 4.86 43.45 79.44
C GLN A 75 4.41 43.85 78.03
N LEU A 76 4.00 45.11 77.85
CA LEU A 76 3.64 45.69 76.56
C LEU A 76 4.85 45.79 75.61
N ASP A 77 6.02 46.19 76.10
CA ASP A 77 7.28 46.20 75.34
C ASP A 77 7.64 44.79 74.84
N ASN A 78 7.56 43.78 75.72
CA ASN A 78 7.80 42.37 75.35
C ASN A 78 6.79 41.85 74.32
N HIS A 79 5.50 42.18 74.49
CA HIS A 79 4.44 41.76 73.55
C HIS A 79 4.64 42.40 72.17
N CYS A 80 4.88 43.71 72.11
CA CYS A 80 5.22 44.41 70.88
C CYS A 80 6.48 43.85 70.21
N ALA A 81 7.48 43.41 70.98
CA ALA A 81 8.67 42.74 70.46
C ALA A 81 8.34 41.38 69.81
N GLY A 82 7.49 40.56 70.44
CA GLY A 82 7.03 39.28 69.88
C GLY A 82 6.19 39.42 68.61
N VAL A 83 5.32 40.45 68.54
CA VAL A 83 4.61 40.84 67.31
C VAL A 83 5.62 41.19 66.21
N MET A 84 6.58 42.06 66.51
CA MET A 84 7.62 42.49 65.56
C MET A 84 8.55 41.35 65.11
N GLU A 85 8.86 40.39 65.98
CA GLU A 85 9.63 39.19 65.63
C GLU A 85 8.83 38.27 64.69
N THR A 86 7.54 38.05 64.98
CA THR A 86 6.66 37.24 64.13
C THR A 86 6.49 37.87 62.75
N LEU A 87 6.28 39.19 62.67
CA LEU A 87 6.24 39.92 61.38
C LEU A 87 7.57 39.88 60.63
N ARG A 88 8.70 39.74 61.33
CA ARG A 88 10.02 39.55 60.71
C ARG A 88 10.20 38.12 60.18
N LYS A 89 9.69 37.12 60.91
CA LYS A 89 9.63 35.71 60.48
C LYS A 89 8.78 35.55 59.22
N GLU A 90 7.57 36.10 59.16
CA GLU A 90 6.72 35.90 57.97
C GLU A 90 7.29 36.57 56.72
N ARG A 91 7.99 37.70 56.85
CA ARG A 91 8.77 38.29 55.75
C ARG A 91 9.91 37.37 55.26
N LEU A 92 10.58 36.65 56.16
CA LEU A 92 11.62 35.68 55.80
C LEU A 92 11.03 34.44 55.11
N MET A 93 9.93 33.89 55.64
CA MET A 93 9.18 32.79 55.02
C MET A 93 8.72 33.15 53.60
N PHE A 94 8.24 34.38 53.40
CA PHE A 94 7.85 34.87 52.07
C PHE A 94 9.03 34.94 51.08
N CYS A 95 10.21 35.38 51.53
CA CYS A 95 11.41 35.38 50.69
C CYS A 95 11.80 33.95 50.27
N GLN A 96 11.79 32.99 51.21
CA GLN A 96 12.07 31.58 50.92
C GLN A 96 11.05 30.98 49.93
N PHE A 97 9.76 31.26 50.13
CA PHE A 97 8.70 30.86 49.21
C PHE A 97 8.88 31.45 47.79
N GLN A 98 9.32 32.71 47.69
CA GLN A 98 9.64 33.36 46.42
C GLN A 98 10.86 32.73 45.74
N GLU A 99 11.89 32.32 46.49
CA GLU A 99 13.05 31.59 45.96
C GLU A 99 12.64 30.20 45.42
N GLU A 100 11.75 29.48 46.11
CA GLU A 100 11.18 28.22 45.61
C GLU A 100 10.43 28.39 44.29
N GLN A 101 9.53 29.38 44.16
CA GLN A 101 8.78 29.59 42.91
C GLN A 101 9.72 29.99 41.77
N ASN A 102 10.76 30.80 42.05
CA ASN A 102 11.82 31.11 41.10
C ASN A 102 12.59 29.85 40.65
N ALA A 103 12.89 28.91 41.55
CA ALA A 103 13.54 27.65 41.22
C ALA A 103 12.64 26.76 40.34
N ARG A 104 11.34 26.68 40.66
CA ARG A 104 10.34 25.95 39.85
C ARG A 104 10.21 26.55 38.45
N SER A 105 10.16 27.88 38.32
CA SER A 105 10.12 28.57 37.02
C SER A 105 11.37 28.29 36.16
N LYS A 106 12.56 28.30 36.76
CA LYS A 106 13.82 27.93 36.09
C LYS A 106 13.82 26.47 35.62
N ASN A 107 13.28 25.55 36.43
CA ASN A 107 13.19 24.13 36.06
C ASN A 107 12.16 23.89 34.94
N PHE A 108 11.01 24.56 34.95
CA PHE A 108 10.04 24.53 33.85
C PHE A 108 10.67 25.03 32.54
N ARG A 109 11.30 26.22 32.56
CA ARG A 109 12.02 26.77 31.39
C ARG A 109 13.04 25.78 30.84
N ARG A 110 13.88 25.16 31.70
CA ARG A 110 14.84 24.14 31.27
C ARG A 110 14.14 22.97 30.58
N LYS A 111 13.11 22.39 31.21
CA LYS A 111 12.37 21.23 30.67
C LYS A 111 11.77 21.50 29.28
N ILE A 112 11.29 22.72 29.02
CA ILE A 112 10.84 23.13 27.69
C ILE A 112 12.00 23.21 26.68
N TYR A 113 13.13 23.83 27.03
CA TYR A 113 14.30 23.88 26.13
C TYR A 113 14.95 22.51 25.88
N ASP A 114 14.93 21.60 26.85
CA ASP A 114 15.44 20.22 26.69
C ASP A 114 14.65 19.44 25.61
N MET A 115 13.38 19.80 25.37
CA MET A 115 12.57 19.23 24.29
C MET A 115 12.99 19.70 22.88
N GLU A 116 13.71 20.83 22.76
CA GLU A 116 14.01 21.49 21.48
C GLU A 116 14.68 20.56 20.46
N HIS A 117 15.68 19.81 20.90
CA HIS A 117 16.38 18.82 20.07
C HIS A 117 15.45 17.69 19.58
N THR A 118 14.40 17.36 20.32
CA THR A 118 13.42 16.32 19.96
C THR A 118 12.41 16.82 18.93
N PHE A 119 12.06 18.12 18.96
CA PHE A 119 11.29 18.78 17.91
C PHE A 119 12.12 18.92 16.62
N LEU A 120 13.36 19.41 16.69
CA LEU A 120 14.25 19.57 15.52
C LEU A 120 14.48 18.25 14.77
N ASN A 121 14.57 17.13 15.49
CA ASN A 121 14.71 15.77 14.92
C ASN A 121 13.36 15.04 14.70
N ALA A 122 12.22 15.73 14.73
CA ALA A 122 10.94 15.10 14.43
C ALA A 122 10.81 14.82 12.93
N THR A 123 10.66 13.56 12.54
CA THR A 123 10.62 13.13 11.12
C THR A 123 9.22 13.04 10.54
N LYS A 124 8.17 13.31 11.34
CA LYS A 124 6.76 13.31 10.92
C LYS A 124 5.97 14.43 11.61
N SER A 125 4.95 14.97 10.94
CA SER A 125 4.05 15.99 11.48
C SER A 125 3.33 15.50 12.74
N GLN A 126 2.83 14.26 12.72
CA GLN A 126 2.16 13.60 13.85
C GLN A 126 3.02 13.58 15.13
N LYS A 127 4.35 13.43 14.99
CA LYS A 127 5.28 13.46 16.13
C LYS A 127 5.37 14.87 16.73
N LEU A 128 5.34 15.92 15.91
CA LEU A 128 5.29 17.30 16.40
C LEU A 128 3.98 17.61 17.15
N VAL A 129 2.84 17.10 16.68
CA VAL A 129 1.54 17.25 17.39
C VAL A 129 1.60 16.60 18.78
N ILE A 130 2.14 15.39 18.90
CA ILE A 130 2.31 14.71 20.19
C ILE A 130 3.27 15.49 21.13
N LEU A 131 4.29 16.13 20.56
CA LEU A 131 5.24 16.95 21.31
C LEU A 131 4.64 18.30 21.75
N SER A 132 3.85 18.99 20.92
CA SER A 132 3.09 20.20 21.29
C SER A 132 2.03 19.90 22.35
N ASN A 133 1.30 18.79 22.22
CA ASN A 133 0.36 18.33 23.26
C ASN A 133 1.06 18.01 24.59
N THR A 134 2.31 17.53 24.54
CA THR A 134 3.14 17.34 25.74
C THR A 134 3.58 18.67 26.33
N LEU A 135 4.04 19.60 25.49
CA LEU A 135 4.46 20.96 25.88
C LEU A 135 3.32 21.75 26.54
N HIS A 136 2.09 21.64 26.02
CA HIS A 136 0.88 22.18 26.65
C HIS A 136 0.55 21.51 28.00
N ARG A 137 0.72 20.18 28.12
CA ARG A 137 0.53 19.46 29.39
C ARG A 137 1.54 19.91 30.46
N GLU A 138 2.79 20.19 30.06
CA GLU A 138 3.80 20.74 30.96
C GLU A 138 3.47 22.18 31.41
N LEU A 139 2.93 23.03 30.52
CA LEU A 139 2.40 24.34 30.89
C LEU A 139 1.28 24.23 31.93
N LEU A 140 0.25 23.41 31.66
CA LEU A 140 -0.87 23.21 32.58
C LEU A 140 -0.41 22.68 33.94
N SER A 141 0.52 21.71 33.96
CA SER A 141 1.10 21.18 35.21
C SER A 141 1.92 22.22 35.97
N TYR A 142 2.60 23.15 35.30
CA TYR A 142 3.32 24.23 35.95
C TYR A 142 2.34 25.27 36.54
N VAL A 143 1.32 25.67 35.77
CA VAL A 143 0.29 26.61 36.19
C VAL A 143 -0.41 26.13 37.47
N ASP A 144 -0.87 24.87 37.49
CA ASP A 144 -1.54 24.29 38.65
C ASP A 144 -0.63 24.26 39.90
N VAL A 145 0.61 23.78 39.77
CA VAL A 145 1.58 23.75 40.89
C VAL A 145 1.88 25.15 41.45
N ILE A 146 2.00 26.16 40.59
CA ILE A 146 2.18 27.55 41.01
C ILE A 146 0.94 28.05 41.75
N GLN A 147 -0.26 27.93 41.17
CA GLN A 147 -1.51 28.42 41.77
C GLN A 147 -1.88 27.71 43.08
N VAL A 148 -1.69 26.40 43.17
CA VAL A 148 -1.87 25.64 44.42
C VAL A 148 -0.91 26.12 45.50
N SER A 149 0.37 26.37 45.16
CA SER A 149 1.35 26.84 46.15
C SER A 149 1.14 28.28 46.61
N LEU A 150 0.71 29.18 45.72
CA LEU A 150 0.31 30.54 46.08
C LEU A 150 -0.92 30.52 46.99
N ARG A 151 -1.92 29.68 46.69
CA ARG A 151 -3.12 29.52 47.52
C ARG A 151 -2.78 28.98 48.91
N SER A 152 -1.88 28.00 49.02
CA SER A 152 -1.47 27.46 50.33
C SER A 152 -0.65 28.45 51.15
N PHE A 153 0.24 29.25 50.53
CA PHE A 153 0.96 30.31 51.24
C PHE A 153 0.03 31.45 51.69
N ARG A 154 -0.99 31.81 50.88
CA ARG A 154 -2.01 32.82 51.22
C ARG A 154 -2.78 32.41 52.48
N GLN A 155 -3.23 31.15 52.53
CA GLN A 155 -3.91 30.57 53.70
C GLN A 155 -2.98 30.49 54.92
N TYR A 156 -1.72 30.07 54.75
CA TYR A 156 -0.73 30.04 55.85
C TYR A 156 -0.48 31.44 56.44
N LEU A 157 -0.36 32.47 55.60
CA LEU A 157 -0.13 33.84 56.04
C LEU A 157 -1.34 34.37 56.82
N GLU A 158 -2.56 34.15 56.30
CA GLU A 158 -3.83 34.50 56.94
C GLU A 158 -3.96 33.83 58.32
N GLU A 159 -3.63 32.54 58.43
CA GLU A 159 -3.66 31.80 59.70
C GLU A 159 -2.57 32.28 60.69
N SER A 160 -1.36 32.59 60.22
CA SER A 160 -0.27 33.08 61.07
C SER A 160 -0.55 34.49 61.60
N LEU A 161 -0.94 35.43 60.72
CA LEU A 161 -1.23 36.81 61.12
C LEU A 161 -2.56 36.93 61.87
N GLY A 162 -3.53 36.06 61.62
CA GLY A 162 -4.75 35.90 62.44
C GLY A 162 -4.40 35.65 63.91
N LYS A 163 -3.51 34.68 64.19
CA LYS A 163 -3.06 34.39 65.58
C LYS A 163 -2.37 35.58 66.24
N VAL A 164 -1.66 36.43 65.49
CA VAL A 164 -1.05 37.66 66.04
C VAL A 164 -2.11 38.73 66.34
N ARG A 165 -3.15 38.85 65.50
CA ARG A 165 -4.32 39.71 65.79
C ARG A 165 -5.07 39.23 67.03
N ASP A 166 -5.33 37.93 67.15
CA ASP A 166 -5.98 37.32 68.31
C ASP A 166 -5.16 37.53 69.58
N ALA A 167 -3.83 37.38 69.52
CA ALA A 167 -2.93 37.64 70.65
C ALA A 167 -2.95 39.12 71.09
N ASN A 168 -3.08 40.08 70.18
CA ASN A 168 -3.28 41.50 70.55
C ASN A 168 -4.62 41.70 71.28
N ILE A 169 -5.70 41.09 70.77
CA ILE A 169 -7.04 41.16 71.39
C ILE A 169 -7.05 40.49 72.77
N GLU A 170 -6.35 39.36 72.92
CA GLU A 170 -6.19 38.66 74.18
C GLU A 170 -5.35 39.46 75.20
N PHE A 171 -4.29 40.13 74.75
CA PHE A 171 -3.48 41.00 75.62
C PHE A 171 -4.33 42.15 76.21
N VAL A 172 -5.17 42.81 75.39
CA VAL A 172 -6.10 43.85 75.87
C VAL A 172 -7.10 43.27 76.89
N LYS A 173 -7.66 42.08 76.65
CA LYS A 173 -8.61 41.41 77.58
C LYS A 173 -8.01 41.06 78.95
N HIS A 174 -6.69 41.03 79.09
CA HIS A 174 -6.01 40.82 80.37
C HIS A 174 -5.79 42.12 81.16
N CYS A 175 -5.87 43.29 80.51
CA CYS A 175 -5.68 44.60 81.14
C CYS A 175 -6.97 45.09 81.82
N ARG A 176 -7.24 44.61 83.04
CA ARG A 176 -8.48 44.91 83.78
C ARG A 176 -8.42 46.18 84.62
N LEU A 177 -9.51 46.94 84.64
CA LEU A 177 -9.64 48.16 85.44
C LEU A 177 -9.69 47.87 86.94
N PHE A 178 -9.29 48.84 87.77
CA PHE A 178 -9.49 48.79 89.23
C PHE A 178 -10.96 48.53 89.63
N SER A 179 -11.94 49.01 88.86
CA SER A 179 -13.37 48.75 89.06
C SER A 179 -13.79 47.28 88.82
N GLU A 180 -12.93 46.49 88.17
CA GLU A 180 -13.15 45.08 87.81
C GLU A 180 -12.31 44.13 88.69
N GLY A 181 -11.65 44.65 89.72
CA GLY A 181 -10.68 43.92 90.54
C GLY A 181 -9.32 43.72 89.87
N GLY A 182 -9.03 44.46 88.79
CA GLY A 182 -7.70 44.57 88.18
C GLY A 182 -6.86 45.69 88.81
N ASN A 183 -5.75 46.01 88.15
CA ASN A 183 -4.77 46.99 88.61
C ASN A 183 -4.39 48.04 87.53
N PHE A 184 -5.25 48.24 86.52
CA PHE A 184 -5.05 49.27 85.49
C PHE A 184 -5.97 50.48 85.70
N SER A 185 -5.47 51.68 85.37
CA SER A 185 -6.28 52.90 85.23
C SER A 185 -6.77 53.09 83.78
N SER A 186 -7.85 53.83 83.56
CA SER A 186 -8.37 54.10 82.20
C SER A 186 -7.31 54.76 81.31
N GLU A 187 -6.63 55.80 81.81
CA GLU A 187 -5.56 56.50 81.10
C GLU A 187 -4.39 55.58 80.69
N GLU A 188 -4.16 54.51 81.45
CA GLU A 188 -3.12 53.52 81.17
C GLU A 188 -3.56 52.54 80.07
N ILE A 189 -4.83 52.09 80.12
CA ILE A 189 -5.43 51.26 79.06
C ILE A 189 -5.51 52.05 77.75
N ASP A 190 -5.88 53.33 77.78
CA ASP A 190 -5.97 54.18 76.58
C ASP A 190 -4.59 54.31 75.88
N LEU A 191 -3.52 54.57 76.65
CA LEU A 191 -2.15 54.61 76.15
C LEU A 191 -1.66 53.27 75.60
N LEU A 192 -2.05 52.16 76.26
CA LEU A 192 -1.71 50.80 75.87
C LEU A 192 -2.44 50.38 74.59
N CYS A 193 -3.73 50.70 74.48
CA CYS A 193 -4.55 50.49 73.28
C CYS A 193 -4.01 51.26 72.08
N HIS A 194 -3.73 52.57 72.21
CA HIS A 194 -3.11 53.36 71.14
C HIS A 194 -1.76 52.79 70.66
N ARG A 195 -1.01 52.12 71.54
CA ARG A 195 0.23 51.45 71.15
C ARG A 195 -0.03 50.12 70.43
N LEU A 196 -1.04 49.35 70.82
CA LEU A 196 -1.42 48.12 70.13
C LEU A 196 -2.10 48.37 68.78
N GLU A 197 -2.89 49.45 68.64
CA GLU A 197 -3.42 49.94 67.36
C GLU A 197 -2.30 50.18 66.34
N LYS A 198 -1.19 50.78 66.78
CA LYS A 198 -0.01 51.02 65.94
C LYS A 198 0.67 49.73 65.48
N GLU A 199 0.69 48.69 66.31
CA GLU A 199 1.21 47.38 65.91
C GLU A 199 0.18 46.58 65.08
N ALA A 200 -1.13 46.77 65.28
CA ALA A 200 -2.17 46.22 64.40
C ALA A 200 -2.08 46.79 62.97
N ALA A 201 -1.94 48.11 62.84
CA ALA A 201 -1.69 48.77 61.55
C ALA A 201 -0.37 48.30 60.90
N ARG A 202 0.63 47.88 61.68
CA ARG A 202 1.85 47.25 61.16
C ARG A 202 1.61 45.83 60.66
N ILE A 203 0.77 45.03 61.32
CA ILE A 203 0.35 43.69 60.85
C ILE A 203 -0.34 43.84 59.49
N GLU A 204 -1.34 44.73 59.40
CA GLU A 204 -2.08 45.02 58.16
C GLU A 204 -1.18 45.51 57.03
N PHE A 205 -0.21 46.39 57.32
CA PHE A 205 0.77 46.85 56.34
C PHE A 205 1.70 45.74 55.85
N VAL A 206 2.14 44.83 56.74
CA VAL A 206 3.00 43.69 56.37
C VAL A 206 2.23 42.68 55.55
N GLU A 207 0.99 42.35 55.94
CA GLU A 207 0.07 41.49 55.21
C GLU A 207 -0.17 42.05 53.80
N SER A 208 -0.66 43.30 53.70
CA SER A 208 -0.95 43.97 52.43
C SER A 208 0.27 44.00 51.49
N LEU A 209 1.46 44.28 52.04
CA LEU A 209 2.71 44.28 51.27
C LEU A 209 3.06 42.89 50.72
N ILE A 210 2.87 41.82 51.51
CA ILE A 210 3.11 40.45 51.05
C ILE A 210 2.04 40.07 50.00
N MET A 211 0.77 40.39 50.25
CA MET A 211 -0.35 40.08 49.36
C MET A 211 -0.21 40.71 47.97
N ILE A 212 0.12 42.01 47.90
CA ILE A 212 0.38 42.71 46.63
C ILE A 212 1.54 42.06 45.87
N ASN A 213 2.59 41.63 46.57
CA ASN A 213 3.72 40.92 45.93
C ASN A 213 3.34 39.50 45.48
N MET A 214 2.42 38.81 46.15
CA MET A 214 1.91 37.50 45.71
C MET A 214 1.09 37.60 44.43
N GLU A 215 0.17 38.55 44.34
CA GLU A 215 -0.70 38.73 43.15
C GLU A 215 0.10 39.22 41.94
N LYS A 216 1.14 40.04 42.19
CA LYS A 216 2.16 40.36 41.20
C LYS A 216 2.97 39.13 40.76
N MET A 217 3.41 38.28 41.69
CA MET A 217 4.12 37.05 41.34
C MET A 217 3.25 36.08 40.54
N GLU A 218 1.96 35.95 40.85
CA GLU A 218 1.05 35.06 40.11
C GLU A 218 0.97 35.48 38.63
N SER A 219 0.66 36.76 38.38
CA SER A 219 0.64 37.31 37.02
C SER A 219 2.00 37.19 36.32
N GLU A 220 3.10 37.62 36.97
CA GLU A 220 4.45 37.52 36.39
C GLU A 220 4.86 36.08 36.04
N TYR A 221 4.55 35.06 36.87
CA TYR A 221 4.91 33.67 36.57
C TYR A 221 4.02 33.03 35.50
N LEU A 222 2.73 33.38 35.43
CA LEU A 222 1.80 32.88 34.40
C LEU A 222 2.12 33.48 33.03
N ASP A 223 2.35 34.80 32.96
CA ASP A 223 2.73 35.48 31.70
C ASP A 223 4.07 34.95 31.18
N GLN A 224 5.06 34.78 32.06
CA GLN A 224 6.36 34.21 31.70
C GLN A 224 6.27 32.77 31.17
N ALA A 225 5.36 31.95 31.70
CA ALA A 225 5.18 30.57 31.24
C ALA A 225 4.52 30.52 29.86
N ASN A 226 3.47 31.32 29.65
CA ASN A 226 2.80 31.46 28.35
C ASN A 226 3.75 32.06 27.29
N ASP A 227 4.53 33.07 27.63
CA ASP A 227 5.53 33.68 26.74
C ASP A 227 6.60 32.67 26.26
N VAL A 228 7.13 31.83 27.17
CA VAL A 228 8.07 30.76 26.84
C VAL A 228 7.46 29.74 25.88
N ILE A 229 6.21 29.33 26.13
CA ILE A 229 5.47 28.38 25.29
C ILE A 229 5.19 28.98 23.91
N ASN A 230 4.66 30.20 23.83
CA ASN A 230 4.36 30.88 22.57
C ASN A 230 5.62 31.13 21.73
N LYS A 231 6.77 31.46 22.36
CA LYS A 231 8.08 31.57 21.68
C LYS A 231 8.60 30.23 21.18
N PHE A 232 8.32 29.14 21.88
CA PHE A 232 8.68 27.80 21.45
C PHE A 232 7.80 27.32 20.28
N GLU A 233 6.48 27.49 20.37
CA GLU A 233 5.54 27.08 19.30
C GLU A 233 5.74 27.89 18.02
N SER A 234 5.92 29.21 18.10
CA SER A 234 6.22 30.04 16.92
C SER A 234 7.56 29.69 16.27
N LYS A 235 8.57 29.27 17.05
CA LYS A 235 9.85 28.74 16.54
C LYS A 235 9.68 27.43 15.75
N PHE A 236 8.71 26.59 16.12
CA PHE A 236 8.47 25.28 15.49
C PHE A 236 7.31 25.21 14.50
N HIS A 237 6.48 26.25 14.41
CA HIS A 237 5.38 26.35 13.44
C HIS A 237 5.86 26.08 12.01
N ASN A 238 6.94 26.75 11.60
CA ASN A 238 7.56 26.60 10.28
C ASN A 238 8.01 25.16 9.99
N LEU A 239 8.57 24.46 10.99
CA LEU A 239 8.99 23.05 10.86
C LEU A 239 7.78 22.11 10.68
N SER A 240 6.65 22.43 11.33
CA SER A 240 5.40 21.68 11.16
C SER A 240 4.82 21.84 9.76
N VAL A 241 4.74 23.08 9.25
CA VAL A 241 4.27 23.39 7.89
C VAL A 241 5.13 22.72 6.83
N ASP A 242 6.46 22.75 7.00
CA ASP A 242 7.44 22.08 6.13
C ASP A 242 7.29 20.55 6.11
N LEU A 243 7.09 19.93 7.28
CA LEU A 243 6.85 18.49 7.39
C LEU A 243 5.53 18.04 6.75
N ILE A 244 4.46 18.81 6.93
CA ILE A 244 3.15 18.53 6.31
C ILE A 244 3.27 18.59 4.78
N PHE A 245 4.02 19.56 4.25
CA PHE A 245 4.31 19.64 2.81
C PHE A 245 5.13 18.44 2.30
N LEU A 246 6.22 18.09 2.99
CA LEU A 246 7.03 16.91 2.68
C LEU A 246 6.20 15.62 2.65
N GLU A 247 5.38 15.39 3.68
CA GLU A 247 4.51 14.22 3.76
C GLU A 247 3.46 14.20 2.63
N LYS A 248 2.92 15.36 2.24
CA LYS A 248 1.97 15.48 1.11
C LYS A 248 2.64 15.14 -0.22
N ILE A 249 3.82 15.69 -0.52
CA ILE A 249 4.59 15.36 -1.73
C ILE A 249 5.02 13.89 -1.74
N GLN A 250 5.56 13.37 -0.62
CA GLN A 250 6.02 11.98 -0.53
C GLN A 250 4.86 10.99 -0.71
N ARG A 251 3.68 11.27 -0.13
CA ARG A 251 2.47 10.45 -0.31
C ARG A 251 2.06 10.36 -1.78
N LEU A 252 2.06 11.48 -2.50
CA LEU A 252 1.71 11.52 -3.92
C LEU A 252 2.73 10.75 -4.78
N MET A 253 4.04 10.98 -4.57
CA MET A 253 5.09 10.20 -5.23
C MET A 253 4.99 8.69 -4.95
N THR A 254 4.57 8.31 -3.74
CA THR A 254 4.36 6.89 -3.35
C THR A 254 3.12 6.31 -4.04
N ASN A 255 2.00 7.04 -4.06
CA ASN A 255 0.79 6.63 -4.77
C ASN A 255 1.07 6.40 -6.27
N LEU A 256 1.72 7.35 -6.94
CA LEU A 256 2.15 7.23 -8.33
C LEU A 256 3.00 5.97 -8.56
N GLN A 257 3.99 5.72 -7.69
CA GLN A 257 4.83 4.52 -7.79
C GLN A 257 4.03 3.21 -7.61
N VAL A 258 3.02 3.21 -6.73
CA VAL A 258 2.10 2.06 -6.55
C VAL A 258 1.19 1.87 -7.77
N ASN A 259 0.66 2.95 -8.36
CA ASN A 259 -0.15 2.90 -9.57
C ASN A 259 0.64 2.35 -10.76
N ILE A 260 1.87 2.82 -10.98
CA ILE A 260 2.78 2.29 -12.01
C ILE A 260 3.07 0.80 -11.77
N LYS A 261 3.38 0.39 -10.53
CA LYS A 261 3.60 -1.01 -10.17
C LYS A 261 2.36 -1.90 -10.40
N CYS A 262 1.15 -1.35 -10.23
CA CYS A 262 -0.10 -2.05 -10.49
C CYS A 262 -0.28 -2.36 -11.99
N GLU A 263 -0.03 -1.39 -12.88
CA GLU A 263 -0.06 -1.63 -14.33
C GLU A 263 1.07 -2.55 -14.81
N VAL A 264 2.28 -2.47 -14.22
CA VAL A 264 3.34 -3.45 -14.46
C VAL A 264 2.90 -4.86 -14.07
N ALA A 265 2.25 -5.03 -12.91
CA ALA A 265 1.72 -6.33 -12.47
C ALA A 265 0.60 -6.86 -13.40
N LYS A 266 -0.32 -5.99 -13.87
CA LYS A 266 -1.32 -6.36 -14.89
C LYS A 266 -0.67 -6.78 -16.21
N SER A 267 0.39 -6.07 -16.62
CA SER A 267 1.14 -6.39 -17.82
C SER A 267 1.85 -7.75 -17.72
N ASN A 268 2.50 -8.05 -16.60
CA ASN A 268 3.08 -9.37 -16.33
C ASN A 268 2.00 -10.47 -16.34
N LEU A 269 0.87 -10.26 -15.66
CA LEU A 269 -0.22 -11.25 -15.60
C LEU A 269 -0.78 -11.62 -16.99
N GLN A 270 -0.81 -10.69 -17.94
CA GLN A 270 -1.17 -11.01 -19.34
C GLN A 270 -0.11 -11.89 -20.02
N ALA A 271 1.18 -11.64 -19.75
CA ALA A 271 2.29 -12.40 -20.32
C ALA A 271 2.38 -13.81 -19.71
N ASP A 272 2.27 -13.94 -18.39
CA ASP A 272 2.13 -15.22 -17.70
C ASP A 272 0.91 -15.99 -18.19
N GLY A 273 -0.21 -15.28 -18.41
CA GLY A 273 -1.43 -15.83 -19.00
C GLY A 273 -1.27 -16.32 -20.44
N LEU A 274 -0.25 -15.87 -21.19
CA LEU A 274 0.15 -16.40 -22.49
C LEU A 274 1.14 -17.56 -22.35
N ASN A 275 2.17 -17.43 -21.52
CA ASN A 275 3.17 -18.47 -21.22
C ASN A 275 2.48 -19.76 -20.75
N SER A 276 1.60 -19.67 -19.76
CA SER A 276 0.86 -20.82 -19.21
C SER A 276 -0.02 -21.49 -20.26
N SER A 277 -0.55 -20.73 -21.23
CA SER A 277 -1.36 -21.30 -22.32
C SER A 277 -0.52 -21.95 -23.42
N LEU A 278 0.73 -21.49 -23.64
CA LEU A 278 1.69 -22.21 -24.49
C LEU A 278 2.14 -23.52 -23.85
N GLU A 279 2.33 -23.55 -22.54
CA GLU A 279 2.72 -24.75 -21.79
C GLU A 279 1.59 -25.76 -21.70
N GLN A 280 0.34 -25.31 -21.51
CA GLN A 280 -0.84 -26.16 -21.66
C GLN A 280 -0.95 -26.73 -23.09
N LEU A 281 -0.76 -25.90 -24.13
CA LEU A 281 -0.78 -26.38 -25.52
C LEU A 281 0.32 -27.42 -25.79
N GLN A 282 1.55 -27.17 -25.32
CA GLN A 282 2.67 -28.10 -25.45
C GLN A 282 2.39 -29.43 -24.73
N SER A 283 1.98 -29.38 -23.46
CA SER A 283 1.62 -30.57 -22.68
C SER A 283 0.47 -31.36 -23.31
N LYS A 284 -0.52 -30.67 -23.91
CA LYS A 284 -1.62 -31.31 -24.66
C LYS A 284 -1.13 -31.98 -25.96
N VAL A 285 -0.23 -31.33 -26.71
CA VAL A 285 0.43 -31.92 -27.90
C VAL A 285 1.25 -33.17 -27.52
N GLU A 286 1.94 -33.15 -26.39
CA GLU A 286 2.70 -34.29 -25.86
C GLU A 286 1.77 -35.44 -25.42
N MET A 287 0.68 -35.15 -24.68
CA MET A 287 -0.34 -36.15 -24.30
C MET A 287 -1.01 -36.79 -25.54
N CYS A 288 -1.33 -36.02 -26.58
CA CYS A 288 -1.89 -36.57 -27.81
C CYS A 288 -0.92 -37.47 -28.59
N ARG A 289 0.39 -37.43 -28.30
CA ARG A 289 1.39 -38.36 -28.85
C ARG A 289 1.61 -39.59 -27.97
N SER A 290 1.52 -39.45 -26.64
CA SER A 290 1.77 -40.54 -25.70
C SER A 290 0.53 -41.40 -25.40
N SER A 291 -0.68 -40.90 -25.68
CA SER A 291 -1.94 -41.58 -25.37
C SER A 291 -2.21 -42.80 -26.26
N LYS A 292 -1.54 -43.92 -25.93
CA LYS A 292 -1.88 -45.28 -26.38
C LYS A 292 -2.61 -46.11 -25.32
N GLY A 293 -2.99 -45.54 -24.17
CA GLY A 293 -3.63 -46.35 -23.11
C GLY A 293 -4.06 -45.68 -21.81
N ASP A 294 -4.33 -44.36 -21.74
CA ASP A 294 -4.78 -43.72 -20.49
C ASP A 294 -6.07 -42.88 -20.62
N LYS A 295 -6.82 -42.74 -19.52
CA LYS A 295 -8.26 -42.44 -19.48
C LYS A 295 -8.65 -40.97 -19.67
N LYS A 296 -7.70 -40.05 -19.85
CA LYS A 296 -7.97 -38.65 -20.23
C LYS A 296 -7.65 -38.44 -21.72
N VAL A 297 -8.56 -38.87 -22.58
CA VAL A 297 -8.47 -38.67 -24.04
C VAL A 297 -8.63 -37.19 -24.35
N VAL A 298 -7.50 -36.51 -24.58
CA VAL A 298 -7.47 -35.15 -25.13
C VAL A 298 -7.82 -35.23 -26.61
N THR A 299 -8.87 -34.53 -27.02
CA THR A 299 -9.31 -34.50 -28.43
C THR A 299 -8.53 -33.45 -29.22
N THR A 300 -8.52 -33.57 -30.56
CA THR A 300 -7.97 -32.49 -31.40
C THR A 300 -8.89 -31.26 -31.47
N GLU A 301 -10.16 -31.41 -31.07
CA GLU A 301 -11.09 -30.28 -30.93
C GLU A 301 -10.70 -29.41 -29.72
N ASP A 302 -10.26 -30.03 -28.61
CA ASP A 302 -9.62 -29.32 -27.48
C ASP A 302 -8.38 -28.54 -27.96
N LEU A 303 -7.48 -29.17 -28.73
CA LEU A 303 -6.26 -28.51 -29.25
C LEU A 303 -6.59 -27.27 -30.10
N LEU A 304 -7.58 -27.37 -30.98
CA LEU A 304 -8.05 -26.24 -31.80
C LEU A 304 -8.75 -25.16 -30.94
N GLY A 305 -9.41 -25.56 -29.84
CA GLY A 305 -9.91 -24.65 -28.80
C GLY A 305 -8.78 -23.86 -28.13
N PHE A 306 -7.73 -24.54 -27.63
CA PHE A 306 -6.56 -23.90 -27.03
C PHE A 306 -5.87 -22.92 -27.99
N VAL A 307 -5.73 -23.27 -29.27
CA VAL A 307 -5.20 -22.37 -30.31
C VAL A 307 -6.06 -21.11 -30.47
N ARG A 308 -7.39 -21.24 -30.44
CA ARG A 308 -8.32 -20.09 -30.52
C ARG A 308 -8.20 -19.18 -29.29
N THR A 309 -8.26 -19.75 -28.09
CA THR A 309 -8.11 -18.99 -26.83
C THR A 309 -6.75 -18.32 -26.72
N TRP A 310 -5.67 -18.94 -27.22
CA TRP A 310 -4.36 -18.30 -27.27
C TRP A 310 -4.31 -17.12 -28.24
N LYS A 311 -4.89 -17.25 -29.45
CA LYS A 311 -5.04 -16.15 -30.42
C LYS A 311 -5.87 -14.99 -29.85
N GLU A 312 -6.92 -15.28 -29.10
CA GLU A 312 -7.72 -14.27 -28.41
C GLU A 312 -6.91 -13.54 -27.33
N LYS A 313 -6.21 -14.26 -26.44
CA LYS A 313 -5.29 -13.65 -25.46
C LYS A 313 -4.19 -12.81 -26.13
N LEU A 314 -3.62 -13.29 -27.23
CA LEU A 314 -2.59 -12.59 -27.99
C LEU A 314 -3.12 -11.26 -28.54
N ASN A 315 -4.32 -11.25 -29.13
CA ASN A 315 -4.94 -10.04 -29.65
C ASN A 315 -5.16 -8.99 -28.55
N HIS A 316 -5.64 -9.40 -27.36
CA HIS A 316 -5.76 -8.50 -26.21
C HIS A 316 -4.40 -7.95 -25.76
N ARG A 317 -3.34 -8.78 -25.72
CA ARG A 317 -1.97 -8.35 -25.38
C ARG A 317 -1.39 -7.36 -26.40
N ILE A 318 -1.64 -7.59 -27.69
CA ILE A 318 -1.19 -6.71 -28.78
C ILE A 318 -1.90 -5.34 -28.72
N GLN A 319 -3.20 -5.33 -28.39
CA GLN A 319 -3.98 -4.11 -28.18
C GLN A 319 -3.51 -3.35 -26.93
N TYR A 320 -3.35 -4.03 -25.79
CA TYR A 320 -2.89 -3.41 -24.54
C TYR A 320 -1.46 -2.87 -24.63
N LEU A 321 -0.59 -3.47 -25.45
CA LEU A 321 0.74 -2.91 -25.72
C LEU A 321 0.76 -1.91 -26.89
N ASN A 322 -0.36 -1.67 -27.58
CA ASN A 322 -0.45 -0.82 -28.78
C ASN A 322 0.70 -1.08 -29.80
N CYS A 323 0.98 -2.36 -30.02
CA CYS A 323 2.22 -2.81 -30.68
C CYS A 323 2.01 -3.42 -32.06
N ARG A 324 0.79 -3.40 -32.59
CA ARG A 324 0.50 -3.81 -33.97
C ARG A 324 1.20 -2.89 -34.96
N LEU A 325 1.56 -3.41 -36.14
CA LEU A 325 1.96 -2.57 -37.27
C LEU A 325 0.73 -2.16 -38.08
N GLU A 326 0.64 -0.87 -38.45
CA GLU A 326 -0.39 -0.36 -39.34
C GLU A 326 -0.10 -0.80 -40.78
N THR A 327 -0.56 -2.00 -41.13
CA THR A 327 -0.51 -2.48 -42.52
C THR A 327 -1.66 -1.85 -43.30
N GLU A 328 -1.35 -0.89 -44.18
CA GLU A 328 -2.32 -0.26 -45.09
C GLU A 328 -2.86 -1.28 -46.12
N PHE A 329 -3.83 -2.10 -45.71
CA PHE A 329 -4.53 -3.03 -46.61
C PHE A 329 -5.50 -2.29 -47.54
N VAL A 330 -4.97 -1.78 -48.65
CA VAL A 330 -5.75 -1.30 -49.80
C VAL A 330 -6.40 -2.49 -50.52
N THR A 331 -7.48 -3.03 -49.95
CA THR A 331 -8.66 -3.52 -50.70
C THR A 331 -9.84 -3.72 -49.73
N LYS A 332 -10.86 -2.86 -49.82
CA LYS A 332 -12.23 -3.26 -49.45
C LYS A 332 -12.73 -4.25 -50.50
N VAL A 333 -13.07 -5.46 -50.10
CA VAL A 333 -14.07 -6.28 -50.80
C VAL A 333 -15.17 -6.59 -49.80
N VAL A 334 -16.36 -6.09 -50.09
CA VAL A 334 -17.57 -6.35 -49.30
C VAL A 334 -18.13 -7.71 -49.72
N PHE A 335 -18.44 -8.57 -48.76
CA PHE A 335 -19.37 -9.68 -48.96
C PHE A 335 -20.54 -9.56 -47.98
N THR A 336 -21.68 -9.19 -48.54
CA THR A 336 -22.99 -9.23 -47.90
C THR A 336 -23.79 -10.40 -48.46
N GLU A 337 -24.13 -11.37 -47.61
CA GLU A 337 -25.33 -12.21 -47.69
C GLU A 337 -25.38 -13.03 -46.38
N ASN A 338 -26.34 -12.90 -45.47
CA ASN A 338 -27.80 -13.01 -45.49
C ASN A 338 -28.36 -14.45 -45.57
N ILE A 339 -28.91 -14.87 -44.41
CA ILE A 339 -30.20 -15.58 -44.28
C ILE A 339 -30.29 -17.02 -44.84
N LEU A 340 -30.38 -18.03 -43.97
CA LEU A 340 -31.70 -18.53 -43.53
C LEU A 340 -31.60 -19.52 -42.35
N THR A 341 -32.34 -19.15 -41.32
CA THR A 341 -32.75 -19.82 -40.09
C THR A 341 -33.66 -21.06 -40.29
N ASN A 342 -33.60 -22.03 -39.38
CA ASN A 342 -34.70 -22.46 -38.48
C ASN A 342 -34.22 -23.65 -37.61
N LEU A 343 -34.50 -23.73 -36.30
CA LEU A 343 -35.78 -24.05 -35.62
C LEU A 343 -36.19 -25.53 -35.86
N GLU A 344 -36.58 -26.36 -34.89
CA GLU A 344 -37.16 -26.15 -33.53
C GLU A 344 -36.44 -27.11 -32.51
N MET A 345 -36.72 -27.25 -31.20
CA MET A 345 -37.78 -26.76 -30.30
C MET A 345 -37.21 -26.43 -28.88
N GLU A 346 -37.70 -27.06 -27.79
CA GLU A 346 -37.58 -26.60 -26.38
C GLU A 346 -37.37 -27.75 -25.37
N SER A 347 -36.93 -27.42 -24.14
CA SER A 347 -37.39 -28.04 -22.89
C SER A 347 -36.96 -27.21 -21.68
N ASP A 348 -37.90 -26.52 -21.02
CA ASP A 348 -37.67 -25.84 -19.73
C ASP A 348 -37.60 -26.82 -18.55
N MET A 349 -36.85 -26.45 -17.50
CA MET A 349 -37.27 -26.63 -16.10
C MET A 349 -36.48 -25.72 -15.14
N LEU A 350 -37.01 -25.53 -13.93
CA LEU A 350 -36.72 -24.39 -13.04
C LEU A 350 -36.11 -24.80 -11.67
N VAL A 351 -35.63 -23.78 -10.94
CA VAL A 351 -35.57 -23.67 -9.46
C VAL A 351 -34.38 -24.31 -8.66
N SER A 352 -33.68 -23.44 -7.92
CA SER A 352 -32.93 -23.65 -6.64
C SER A 352 -31.67 -24.56 -6.61
N SER A 353 -30.75 -24.46 -5.64
CA SER A 353 -30.33 -23.35 -4.75
C SER A 353 -29.00 -23.69 -4.05
N GLU A 354 -28.36 -22.66 -3.47
CA GLU A 354 -27.51 -22.69 -2.27
C GLU A 354 -26.18 -23.50 -2.20
N THR A 355 -25.29 -22.88 -1.44
CA THR A 355 -23.95 -23.25 -0.97
C THR A 355 -23.78 -24.64 -0.38
N PHE A 356 -22.57 -25.19 -0.49
CA PHE A 356 -21.82 -25.67 0.68
C PHE A 356 -20.30 -25.43 0.52
N GLU A 357 -19.61 -25.27 1.64
CA GLU A 357 -18.16 -25.16 1.77
C GLU A 357 -17.54 -26.55 1.98
N GLU A 358 -16.26 -26.75 1.61
CA GLU A 358 -15.28 -27.31 2.56
C GLU A 358 -13.82 -27.03 2.15
N GLU A 359 -12.91 -27.22 3.10
CA GLU A 359 -11.51 -26.75 3.04
C GLU A 359 -10.53 -27.74 2.39
N ALA A 360 -9.45 -27.20 1.81
CA ALA A 360 -8.20 -27.94 1.62
C ALA A 360 -7.01 -27.09 2.08
N LYS A 361 -6.27 -27.59 3.07
CA LYS A 361 -5.24 -26.85 3.82
C LYS A 361 -4.05 -26.40 2.96
N ILE A 362 -3.79 -25.10 3.02
CA ILE A 362 -2.57 -24.49 3.58
C ILE A 362 -1.23 -25.12 3.16
N ASP A 363 -0.40 -24.32 2.50
CA ASP A 363 1.00 -24.16 2.89
C ASP A 363 1.29 -22.66 3.14
N VAL A 364 2.12 -22.33 4.13
CA VAL A 364 2.27 -20.95 4.63
C VAL A 364 3.58 -20.32 4.16
N VAL A 365 3.48 -19.37 3.23
CA VAL A 365 4.52 -18.36 3.00
C VAL A 365 4.00 -17.02 3.47
N THR A 366 4.61 -16.47 4.52
CA THR A 366 4.16 -15.24 5.19
C THR A 366 4.39 -14.00 4.31
N PRO A 367 3.36 -13.19 3.99
CA PRO A 367 3.52 -11.93 3.26
C PRO A 367 4.06 -10.78 4.14
N GLU A 368 4.67 -11.08 5.28
CA GLU A 368 5.12 -10.11 6.29
C GLU A 368 6.59 -9.71 6.11
N SER A 369 6.89 -8.99 5.03
CA SER A 369 8.19 -8.33 4.86
C SER A 369 8.15 -6.97 4.16
N PHE A 370 7.11 -6.69 3.37
CA PHE A 370 7.04 -5.48 2.55
C PHE A 370 6.43 -4.25 3.25
N ALA A 371 5.97 -4.39 4.49
CA ALA A 371 5.42 -3.31 5.31
C ALA A 371 6.46 -2.63 6.22
N GLN A 372 7.64 -2.29 5.68
CA GLN A 372 8.67 -1.52 6.40
C GLN A 372 8.83 -0.13 5.76
N PRO A 373 8.48 0.97 6.46
CA PRO A 373 8.64 2.32 5.93
C PRO A 373 10.12 2.67 5.77
N SER A 374 10.48 3.26 4.64
CA SER A 374 11.85 3.69 4.35
C SER A 374 12.43 4.54 5.49
N ARG A 375 13.61 4.17 5.99
CA ARG A 375 14.26 4.89 7.09
C ARG A 375 14.56 6.33 6.66
N MET A 376 13.99 7.29 7.39
CA MET A 376 14.28 8.72 7.20
C MET A 376 15.78 8.99 7.37
N GLY A 377 16.38 9.82 6.50
CA GLY A 377 17.77 10.26 6.65
C GLY A 377 18.67 10.19 5.41
N LYS A 378 18.13 9.88 4.22
CA LYS A 378 18.84 10.07 2.93
C LYS A 378 18.16 11.17 2.09
N PRO A 379 18.91 11.92 1.26
CA PRO A 379 18.34 12.85 0.30
C PRO A 379 17.56 12.12 -0.81
N MET A 380 16.74 12.85 -1.57
CA MET A 380 15.84 12.36 -2.63
C MET A 380 16.55 11.76 -3.87
N ILE A 381 17.83 11.40 -3.76
CA ILE A 381 18.74 11.03 -4.85
C ILE A 381 19.00 9.51 -4.89
N GLU A 382 18.77 8.78 -3.79
CA GLU A 382 18.99 7.33 -3.70
C GLU A 382 17.72 6.59 -3.27
N ASP A 383 16.89 6.20 -4.25
CA ASP A 383 15.68 5.39 -4.07
C ASP A 383 16.00 3.88 -4.20
N PRO A 384 15.82 3.06 -3.14
CA PRO A 384 16.03 1.60 -3.21
C PRO A 384 15.19 0.89 -4.28
N ALA A 385 14.08 1.47 -4.73
CA ALA A 385 13.28 0.88 -5.81
C ALA A 385 14.03 0.83 -7.16
N VAL A 386 15.01 1.73 -7.38
CA VAL A 386 15.88 1.69 -8.57
C VAL A 386 16.74 0.41 -8.57
N GLU A 387 17.20 -0.02 -7.40
CA GLU A 387 17.95 -1.26 -7.23
C GLU A 387 17.04 -2.50 -7.34
N VAL A 388 15.80 -2.42 -6.87
CA VAL A 388 14.79 -3.48 -7.08
C VAL A 388 14.46 -3.67 -8.57
N VAL A 389 14.21 -2.59 -9.32
CA VAL A 389 13.98 -2.66 -10.78
C VAL A 389 15.21 -3.25 -11.49
N LYS A 390 16.41 -2.81 -11.11
CA LYS A 390 17.67 -3.33 -11.65
C LYS A 390 17.89 -4.83 -11.35
N ASN A 391 17.46 -5.31 -10.19
CA ASN A 391 17.56 -6.73 -9.82
C ASN A 391 16.51 -7.59 -10.55
N ILE A 392 15.31 -7.07 -10.79
CA ILE A 392 14.29 -7.72 -11.65
C ILE A 392 14.83 -7.90 -13.08
N LEU A 393 15.60 -6.93 -13.58
CA LEU A 393 16.25 -6.97 -14.90
C LEU A 393 17.47 -7.93 -15.00
N GLN A 394 17.86 -8.64 -13.94
CA GLN A 394 19.06 -9.50 -13.93
C GLN A 394 18.80 -11.02 -13.81
N LEU A 395 17.54 -11.47 -13.81
CA LEU A 395 17.19 -12.88 -13.65
C LEU A 395 17.13 -13.70 -14.95
N HIS A 396 18.22 -13.68 -15.75
CA HIS A 396 18.78 -14.91 -16.34
C HIS A 396 20.13 -14.67 -17.05
N ASP A 397 21.24 -15.08 -16.44
CA ASP A 397 22.47 -15.39 -17.19
C ASP A 397 23.30 -16.45 -16.45
N SER A 398 23.44 -17.65 -17.03
CA SER A 398 23.83 -18.86 -16.30
C SER A 398 25.28 -19.28 -16.52
N LYS A 399 26.16 -18.76 -15.64
CA LYS A 399 27.48 -19.32 -15.26
C LYS A 399 28.54 -19.51 -16.37
N CYS A 400 29.63 -18.77 -16.24
CA CYS A 400 30.98 -19.37 -16.30
C CYS A 400 31.97 -18.61 -15.41
N THR A 401 33.01 -19.31 -14.95
CA THR A 401 33.91 -18.86 -13.87
C THR A 401 35.38 -18.86 -14.28
N VAL A 402 36.09 -17.77 -14.03
CA VAL A 402 37.57 -17.72 -13.87
C VAL A 402 37.91 -16.66 -12.81
N THR A 403 39.01 -16.88 -12.08
CA THR A 403 39.51 -16.11 -10.92
C THR A 403 40.38 -14.88 -11.29
N PRO A 404 40.71 -13.98 -10.32
CA PRO A 404 41.16 -12.59 -10.61
C PRO A 404 42.68 -12.35 -10.54
N CYS A 405 43.13 -11.20 -11.04
CA CYS A 405 44.43 -10.60 -10.66
C CYS A 405 44.46 -9.06 -10.75
N ASP A 406 45.60 -8.47 -10.38
CA ASP A 406 45.77 -7.19 -9.68
C ASP A 406 45.87 -5.87 -10.48
N LYS A 407 45.59 -4.76 -9.78
CA LYS A 407 46.20 -3.40 -9.81
C LYS A 407 46.81 -2.79 -11.11
N VAL A 408 46.56 -1.48 -11.30
CA VAL A 408 47.60 -0.40 -11.16
C VAL A 408 46.96 1.00 -11.04
N ARG A 409 47.74 2.00 -10.58
CA ARG A 409 47.33 3.31 -10.01
C ARG A 409 47.98 4.51 -10.73
N SER A 410 47.19 5.52 -11.06
CA SER A 410 47.60 6.90 -11.49
C SER A 410 46.31 7.73 -11.72
N GLN A 411 45.99 8.93 -11.18
CA GLN A 411 46.78 10.12 -10.80
C GLN A 411 47.72 10.57 -11.95
N THR A 412 47.62 11.76 -12.55
CA THR A 412 47.36 13.09 -11.94
C THR A 412 46.97 14.11 -13.03
N GLY A 413 46.50 15.31 -12.65
CA GLY A 413 46.93 16.53 -13.34
C GLY A 413 45.84 17.46 -13.90
N ALA A 414 45.57 18.56 -13.20
CA ALA A 414 44.83 19.69 -13.75
C ALA A 414 45.80 20.74 -14.32
N LYS A 415 45.43 21.39 -15.44
CA LYS A 415 45.95 22.72 -15.82
C LYS A 415 44.96 23.46 -16.73
N ARG A 416 44.78 24.76 -16.47
CA ARG A 416 44.01 25.68 -17.32
C ARG A 416 44.86 26.11 -18.52
N HIS A 417 44.22 26.47 -19.63
CA HIS A 417 44.68 27.57 -20.49
C HIS A 417 43.48 28.40 -20.99
N ARG A 418 43.75 29.60 -21.52
CA ARG A 418 42.76 30.68 -21.66
C ARG A 418 42.97 31.49 -22.95
N ASN A 419 41.88 32.11 -23.43
CA ASN A 419 41.76 33.26 -24.35
C ASN A 419 41.83 33.04 -25.89
N ARG A 420 41.11 33.96 -26.57
CA ARG A 420 41.22 34.44 -27.98
C ARG A 420 40.66 33.51 -29.08
N GLY A 421 39.68 33.92 -29.92
CA GLY A 421 38.75 35.06 -29.87
C GLY A 421 38.97 36.16 -30.92
N GLU A 422 38.07 36.25 -31.91
CA GLU A 422 37.98 37.29 -32.98
C GLU A 422 36.50 37.69 -33.25
N HIS A 423 36.24 38.78 -34.00
CA HIS A 423 34.99 39.57 -33.94
C HIS A 423 34.45 40.15 -35.29
N PHE A 424 33.19 40.66 -35.24
CA PHE A 424 32.44 41.52 -36.20
C PHE A 424 31.88 40.82 -37.47
N ILE A 425 30.92 41.35 -38.26
CA ILE A 425 30.19 42.65 -38.37
C ILE A 425 28.66 42.38 -38.38
N LYS A 426 27.68 43.15 -37.84
CA LYS A 426 27.52 44.52 -37.24
C LYS A 426 26.79 45.60 -38.10
N ALA A 427 25.46 45.53 -38.19
CA ALA A 427 24.54 46.67 -38.46
C ALA A 427 23.33 46.60 -37.48
N LEU A 428 22.89 47.60 -36.71
CA LEU A 428 22.56 49.03 -36.96
C LEU A 428 21.24 49.22 -37.76
N SER A 429 20.28 50.08 -37.38
CA SER A 429 20.01 50.87 -36.15
C SER A 429 18.55 51.39 -36.19
N SER A 430 17.92 52.10 -35.24
CA SER A 430 18.32 52.73 -33.96
C SER A 430 17.09 52.99 -33.06
N GLY A 431 17.26 53.48 -31.82
CA GLY A 431 16.16 53.93 -30.95
C GLY A 431 16.62 54.31 -29.53
N SER A 432 16.29 55.51 -29.04
CA SER A 432 16.80 56.06 -27.77
C SER A 432 15.72 56.18 -26.69
N ALA A 433 16.03 55.83 -25.43
CA ALA A 433 15.95 56.76 -24.28
C ALA A 433 16.25 56.10 -22.91
N THR A 434 16.91 56.88 -22.05
CA THR A 434 16.84 56.89 -20.56
C THR A 434 16.83 55.59 -19.74
N SER A 435 17.89 55.45 -18.94
CA SER A 435 17.99 54.64 -17.72
C SER A 435 16.74 54.70 -16.83
N ALA A 436 16.19 53.52 -16.51
CA ALA A 436 15.42 53.27 -15.29
C ALA A 436 15.89 51.92 -14.69
N GLY A 437 16.10 51.87 -13.38
CA GLY A 437 16.62 50.68 -12.70
C GLY A 437 15.67 49.50 -12.84
N SER A 438 16.12 48.41 -13.48
CA SER A 438 15.32 47.20 -13.66
C SER A 438 15.19 46.42 -12.35
N ILE A 439 14.22 46.82 -11.52
CA ILE A 439 13.69 45.96 -10.45
C ILE A 439 13.27 44.65 -11.11
N THR A 440 13.98 43.56 -10.78
CA THR A 440 13.63 42.20 -11.21
C THR A 440 12.28 41.85 -10.61
N ARG A 441 11.23 42.07 -11.40
CA ARG A 441 9.88 41.61 -11.06
C ARG A 441 9.92 40.09 -10.98
N TYR A 442 9.96 39.55 -9.77
CA TYR A 442 9.71 38.13 -9.54
C TYR A 442 8.38 37.77 -10.22
N SER A 443 8.46 37.01 -11.31
CA SER A 443 7.29 36.37 -11.89
C SER A 443 6.64 35.53 -10.80
N LYS A 444 5.33 35.69 -10.58
CA LYS A 444 4.61 34.80 -9.66
C LYS A 444 4.88 33.35 -10.10
N PRO A 445 5.22 32.42 -9.18
CA PRO A 445 5.26 31.01 -9.54
C PRO A 445 3.90 30.65 -10.15
N ASN A 446 3.97 29.94 -11.27
CA ASN A 446 2.84 29.57 -12.10
C ASN A 446 3.14 28.17 -12.65
N ARG A 447 2.39 27.15 -12.22
CA ARG A 447 2.56 25.78 -12.75
C ARG A 447 2.29 25.66 -14.24
N MET A 448 1.54 26.60 -14.83
CA MET A 448 1.21 26.64 -16.25
C MET A 448 2.32 27.24 -17.12
N ASP A 449 3.54 27.42 -16.60
CA ASP A 449 4.71 27.78 -17.39
C ASP A 449 5.27 26.54 -18.12
N LYS A 450 5.69 26.74 -19.37
CA LYS A 450 6.12 25.68 -20.30
C LYS A 450 7.30 24.86 -19.79
N LYS A 451 8.14 25.44 -18.92
CA LYS A 451 9.26 24.73 -18.27
C LYS A 451 8.83 23.64 -17.27
N TYR A 452 7.58 23.63 -16.80
CA TYR A 452 7.07 22.64 -15.82
C TYR A 452 6.08 21.64 -16.41
N GLN A 453 5.55 21.92 -17.60
CA GLN A 453 4.64 21.05 -18.33
C GLN A 453 5.42 19.99 -19.12
N VAL A 454 6.23 19.19 -18.42
CA VAL A 454 7.24 18.30 -19.01
C VAL A 454 6.64 17.20 -19.88
N LEU A 455 5.35 16.89 -19.68
CA LEU A 455 4.55 15.95 -20.48
C LEU A 455 3.56 16.65 -21.45
N GLY A 456 3.59 17.98 -21.54
CA GLY A 456 2.75 18.79 -22.43
C GLY A 456 1.67 19.63 -21.74
N GLU A 457 1.25 20.72 -22.40
CA GLU A 457 0.23 21.70 -21.94
C GLU A 457 -1.17 21.09 -21.68
N ARG A 458 -1.48 19.95 -22.30
CA ARG A 458 -2.81 19.32 -22.29
C ARG A 458 -2.69 17.88 -21.78
N PRO A 459 -3.75 17.33 -21.14
CA PRO A 459 -3.77 15.92 -20.79
C PRO A 459 -3.60 15.06 -22.06
N PRO A 460 -2.93 13.90 -21.95
CA PRO A 460 -2.86 12.95 -23.06
C PRO A 460 -4.26 12.46 -23.44
N PRO A 461 -4.47 11.98 -24.67
CA PRO A 461 -5.72 11.32 -25.05
C PRO A 461 -5.97 10.10 -24.14
N LEU A 462 -7.21 9.92 -23.70
CA LEU A 462 -7.64 8.70 -23.01
C LEU A 462 -7.40 7.49 -23.91
N ALA A 463 -6.42 6.68 -23.56
CA ALA A 463 -5.99 5.51 -24.31
C ALA A 463 -5.86 4.30 -23.37
N ALA A 464 -6.33 3.14 -23.84
CA ALA A 464 -6.42 1.90 -23.06
C ALA A 464 -5.16 1.02 -23.13
N ASP A 465 -4.08 1.54 -23.71
CA ASP A 465 -2.80 0.87 -23.80
C ASP A 465 -1.89 1.20 -22.61
N PHE A 466 -0.96 0.30 -22.29
CA PHE A 466 -0.02 0.43 -21.18
C PHE A 466 0.72 1.79 -21.17
N LYS A 467 1.16 2.29 -22.33
CA LYS A 467 1.86 3.57 -22.40
C LYS A 467 0.91 4.75 -22.21
N GLY A 468 -0.28 4.71 -22.81
CA GLY A 468 -1.34 5.70 -22.62
C GLY A 468 -1.80 5.81 -21.15
N ILE A 469 -2.05 4.69 -20.49
CA ILE A 469 -2.46 4.64 -19.07
C ILE A 469 -1.37 5.24 -18.17
N ILE A 470 -0.12 4.78 -18.30
CA ILE A 470 0.99 5.31 -17.50
C ILE A 470 1.26 6.79 -17.81
N LEU A 471 1.18 7.22 -19.06
CA LEU A 471 1.34 8.64 -19.43
C LEU A 471 0.24 9.52 -18.82
N THR A 472 -0.99 9.01 -18.72
CA THR A 472 -2.11 9.70 -18.08
C THR A 472 -1.86 9.85 -16.57
N LEU A 473 -1.52 8.76 -15.89
CA LEU A 473 -1.15 8.77 -14.47
C LEU A 473 0.01 9.74 -14.18
N LEU A 474 1.08 9.68 -14.99
CA LEU A 474 2.23 10.58 -14.86
C LEU A 474 1.87 12.05 -15.10
N TRP A 475 0.90 12.35 -15.98
CA TRP A 475 0.45 13.73 -16.22
C TRP A 475 -0.42 14.26 -15.07
N GLU A 476 -1.38 13.44 -14.59
CA GLU A 476 -2.30 13.79 -13.50
C GLU A 476 -1.55 13.98 -12.17
N ASP A 477 -0.71 13.02 -11.77
CA ASP A 477 0.08 13.15 -10.53
C ASP A 477 1.13 14.28 -10.65
N ASN A 478 1.70 14.54 -11.83
CA ASN A 478 2.59 15.69 -12.04
C ASN A 478 1.85 17.03 -11.84
N ASP A 479 0.66 17.22 -12.43
CA ASP A 479 -0.10 18.46 -12.19
C ASP A 479 -0.47 18.57 -10.71
N HIS A 480 -0.90 17.48 -10.07
CA HIS A 480 -1.26 17.53 -8.65
C HIS A 480 -0.05 17.84 -7.75
N LEU A 481 1.13 17.25 -8.00
CA LEU A 481 2.39 17.59 -7.33
C LEU A 481 2.77 19.07 -7.53
N LEU A 482 2.65 19.59 -8.75
CA LEU A 482 2.93 21.01 -9.06
C LEU A 482 1.92 21.96 -8.41
N ASN A 483 0.63 21.61 -8.34
CA ASN A 483 -0.37 22.35 -7.56
C ASN A 483 0.02 22.45 -6.08
N VAL A 484 0.47 21.34 -5.49
CA VAL A 484 0.86 21.28 -4.07
C VAL A 484 2.13 22.09 -3.80
N ALA A 485 3.12 22.02 -4.68
CA ALA A 485 4.31 22.87 -4.62
C ALA A 485 3.94 24.37 -4.78
N GLU A 486 3.11 24.71 -5.76
CA GLU A 486 2.70 26.09 -6.01
C GLU A 486 1.89 26.66 -4.82
N GLU A 487 0.98 25.87 -4.24
CA GLU A 487 0.22 26.25 -3.04
C GLU A 487 1.15 26.59 -1.87
N PHE A 488 2.17 25.75 -1.65
CA PHE A 488 3.16 25.93 -0.57
C PHE A 488 4.00 27.19 -0.77
N TYR A 489 4.79 27.30 -1.85
CA TYR A 489 5.71 28.43 -2.06
C TYR A 489 4.99 29.76 -2.37
N ARG A 490 3.69 29.74 -2.68
CA ARG A 490 2.86 30.96 -2.79
C ARG A 490 2.45 31.51 -1.41
N LYS A 491 2.25 30.62 -0.43
CA LYS A 491 1.93 30.96 0.97
C LYS A 491 3.22 31.25 1.76
N GLU A 492 4.14 30.30 1.78
CA GLU A 492 5.39 30.34 2.52
C GLU A 492 6.49 31.04 1.72
N LYS A 493 6.81 32.28 2.09
CA LYS A 493 7.88 33.11 1.46
C LYS A 493 9.20 33.14 2.23
N ARG A 494 9.34 32.25 3.21
CA ARG A 494 10.52 32.08 4.06
C ARG A 494 11.47 31.02 3.48
N SER A 495 12.70 30.97 3.98
CA SER A 495 13.57 29.81 3.78
C SER A 495 12.94 28.55 4.39
N VAL A 496 13.26 27.39 3.81
CA VAL A 496 12.83 26.10 4.36
C VAL A 496 13.64 25.75 5.61
N THR A 497 13.03 25.02 6.54
CA THR A 497 13.70 24.58 7.78
C THR A 497 14.60 23.36 7.58
N ARG A 498 14.54 22.70 6.41
CA ARG A 498 15.34 21.51 6.07
C ARG A 498 15.84 21.50 4.62
N PRO A 499 16.92 22.24 4.29
CA PRO A 499 17.52 22.25 2.95
C PRO A 499 17.99 20.87 2.44
N ASP A 500 18.27 19.91 3.34
CA ASP A 500 18.71 18.56 2.96
C ASP A 500 17.62 17.69 2.31
N CYS A 501 16.33 18.07 2.46
CA CYS A 501 15.20 17.36 1.88
C CYS A 501 14.11 18.24 1.25
N MET A 502 14.21 19.57 1.39
CA MET A 502 13.35 20.55 0.73
C MET A 502 14.16 21.55 -0.07
N TYR A 503 13.57 22.03 -1.16
CA TYR A 503 14.16 23.07 -2.01
C TYR A 503 13.76 24.47 -1.51
N ASP A 504 14.64 25.45 -1.64
CA ASP A 504 14.36 26.84 -1.25
C ASP A 504 13.34 27.54 -2.17
N THR A 505 13.05 26.98 -3.34
CA THR A 505 12.20 27.61 -4.36
C THR A 505 11.27 26.62 -5.05
N PHE A 506 10.11 27.15 -5.50
CA PHE A 506 9.19 26.44 -6.40
C PHE A 506 9.91 25.92 -7.64
N ASP A 507 10.77 26.74 -8.26
CA ASP A 507 11.48 26.41 -9.49
C ASP A 507 12.35 25.16 -9.35
N GLN A 508 13.16 25.07 -8.28
CA GLN A 508 13.96 23.87 -7.97
C GLN A 508 13.10 22.64 -7.67
N CYS A 509 11.99 22.83 -6.92
CA CYS A 509 11.08 21.75 -6.55
C CYS A 509 10.37 21.17 -7.79
N ALA A 510 9.83 22.04 -8.65
CA ALA A 510 9.17 21.70 -9.89
C ALA A 510 10.13 21.05 -10.91
N GLU A 511 11.38 21.56 -11.01
CA GLU A 511 12.43 20.88 -11.77
C GLU A 511 12.69 19.45 -11.28
N ASN A 512 12.72 19.21 -9.97
CA ASN A 512 13.04 17.89 -9.44
C ASN A 512 11.86 16.90 -9.55
N ILE A 513 10.62 17.39 -9.39
CA ILE A 513 9.40 16.65 -9.72
C ILE A 513 9.44 16.25 -11.21
N GLY A 514 9.66 17.22 -12.11
CA GLY A 514 9.73 16.98 -13.55
C GLY A 514 10.82 15.98 -13.96
N LYS A 515 12.00 16.04 -13.33
CA LYS A 515 13.08 15.04 -13.54
C LYS A 515 12.65 13.63 -13.14
N LYS A 516 11.94 13.46 -12.00
CA LYS A 516 11.49 12.13 -11.56
C LYS A 516 10.33 11.58 -12.40
N ILE A 517 9.44 12.46 -12.88
CA ILE A 517 8.37 12.11 -13.83
C ILE A 517 8.96 11.65 -15.17
N LEU A 518 10.00 12.32 -15.69
CA LEU A 518 10.75 11.87 -16.87
C LEU A 518 11.48 10.53 -16.64
N GLU A 519 12.05 10.30 -15.45
CA GLU A 519 12.70 9.04 -15.10
C GLU A 519 11.70 7.87 -15.19
N TYR A 520 10.51 8.02 -14.61
CA TYR A 520 9.43 7.03 -14.74
C TYR A 520 8.94 6.90 -16.19
N GLN A 521 8.92 7.96 -16.99
CA GLN A 521 8.58 7.88 -18.41
C GLN A 521 9.65 7.08 -19.20
N SER A 522 10.94 7.22 -18.87
CA SER A 522 12.02 6.41 -19.47
C SER A 522 11.87 4.93 -19.09
N GLN A 523 11.75 4.64 -17.79
CA GLN A 523 11.54 3.28 -17.26
C GLN A 523 10.31 2.60 -17.88
N THR A 524 9.24 3.36 -18.14
CA THR A 524 8.03 2.86 -18.82
C THR A 524 8.29 2.49 -20.28
N ASN A 525 9.12 3.26 -21.00
CA ASN A 525 9.52 2.95 -22.37
C ASN A 525 10.45 1.73 -22.43
N GLU A 526 11.41 1.63 -21.51
CA GLU A 526 12.35 0.52 -21.36
C GLU A 526 11.64 -0.80 -21.00
N TYR A 527 10.74 -0.77 -20.02
CA TYR A 527 9.92 -1.91 -19.63
C TYR A 527 8.99 -2.36 -20.77
N HIS A 528 8.30 -1.43 -21.45
CA HIS A 528 7.49 -1.77 -22.63
C HIS A 528 8.34 -2.39 -23.75
N ASN A 529 9.56 -1.89 -24.02
CA ASN A 529 10.46 -2.51 -24.99
C ASN A 529 10.77 -3.97 -24.59
N SER A 530 10.93 -4.25 -23.30
CA SER A 530 11.12 -5.60 -22.78
C SER A 530 9.88 -6.48 -22.99
N CYS A 531 8.66 -5.95 -22.76
CA CYS A 531 7.41 -6.64 -23.10
C CYS A 531 7.26 -6.93 -24.60
N LEU A 532 7.81 -6.11 -25.50
CA LEU A 532 7.84 -6.41 -26.93
C LEU A 532 8.79 -7.58 -27.26
N ILE A 533 9.95 -7.66 -26.61
CA ILE A 533 10.88 -8.79 -26.77
C ILE A 533 10.23 -10.09 -26.27
N GLU A 534 9.62 -10.06 -25.09
CA GLU A 534 8.89 -11.19 -24.51
C GLU A 534 7.74 -11.66 -25.43
N LEU A 535 6.88 -10.73 -25.87
CA LEU A 535 5.75 -11.05 -26.75
C LEU A 535 6.21 -11.70 -28.06
N ARG A 536 7.29 -11.20 -28.67
CA ARG A 536 7.87 -11.79 -29.89
C ARG A 536 8.43 -13.19 -29.63
N ALA A 537 9.04 -13.44 -28.47
CA ALA A 537 9.48 -14.77 -28.07
C ALA A 537 8.31 -15.74 -27.84
N GLN A 538 7.21 -15.29 -27.22
CA GLN A 538 5.97 -16.07 -27.07
C GLN A 538 5.35 -16.42 -28.44
N MET A 539 5.31 -15.46 -29.36
CA MET A 539 4.81 -15.66 -30.73
C MET A 539 5.71 -16.62 -31.55
N ARG A 540 7.04 -16.55 -31.39
CA ARG A 540 7.97 -17.55 -31.95
C ARG A 540 7.68 -18.95 -31.40
N ARG A 541 7.61 -19.12 -30.08
CA ARG A 541 7.30 -20.41 -29.42
C ARG A 541 5.96 -20.97 -29.89
N PHE A 542 4.97 -20.12 -30.17
CA PHE A 542 3.71 -20.54 -30.78
C PHE A 542 3.89 -21.04 -32.23
N GLU A 543 4.58 -20.29 -33.09
CA GLU A 543 4.81 -20.72 -34.49
C GLU A 543 5.64 -22.03 -34.57
N GLU A 544 6.51 -22.30 -33.59
CA GLU A 544 7.29 -23.55 -33.47
C GLU A 544 6.44 -24.75 -32.96
N LEU A 545 5.43 -24.51 -32.12
CA LEU A 545 4.47 -25.54 -31.69
C LEU A 545 3.41 -25.82 -32.77
N LEU A 546 3.07 -24.83 -33.60
CA LEU A 546 1.96 -24.89 -34.56
C LEU A 546 2.06 -26.05 -35.59
N PRO A 547 3.24 -26.38 -36.17
CA PRO A 547 3.43 -27.61 -36.97
C PRO A 547 2.97 -28.88 -36.27
N GLN A 548 3.21 -28.99 -34.97
CA GLN A 548 2.93 -30.18 -34.18
C GLN A 548 1.42 -30.37 -34.01
N VAL A 549 0.69 -29.26 -33.82
CA VAL A 549 -0.77 -29.22 -33.84
C VAL A 549 -1.31 -29.58 -35.23
N CYS A 550 -0.73 -29.02 -36.30
CA CYS A 550 -1.15 -29.30 -37.68
C CYS A 550 -1.06 -30.78 -38.04
N TRP A 551 0.05 -31.45 -37.66
CA TRP A 551 0.21 -32.90 -37.83
C TRP A 551 -0.83 -33.71 -37.05
N LEU A 552 -1.06 -33.40 -35.77
CA LEU A 552 -2.03 -34.11 -34.93
C LEU A 552 -3.47 -33.96 -35.44
N VAL A 553 -3.86 -32.74 -35.84
CA VAL A 553 -5.19 -32.43 -36.40
C VAL A 553 -5.42 -33.22 -37.70
N MET A 554 -4.41 -33.30 -38.57
CA MET A 554 -4.54 -34.02 -39.85
C MET A 554 -4.55 -35.55 -39.68
N GLU A 555 -3.77 -36.09 -38.73
CA GLU A 555 -3.80 -37.52 -38.39
C GLU A 555 -5.13 -37.93 -37.70
N ASN A 556 -5.71 -37.09 -36.84
CA ASN A 556 -7.06 -37.34 -36.34
C ASN A 556 -8.12 -37.26 -37.45
N PHE A 557 -8.02 -36.30 -38.37
CA PHE A 557 -8.92 -36.24 -39.53
C PHE A 557 -8.88 -37.55 -40.34
N LYS A 558 -7.67 -38.07 -40.62
CA LYS A 558 -7.45 -39.39 -41.21
C LYS A 558 -8.12 -40.49 -40.39
N GLU A 559 -7.89 -40.54 -39.08
CA GLU A 559 -8.46 -41.56 -38.21
C GLU A 559 -9.99 -41.51 -38.10
N GLN A 560 -10.60 -40.32 -38.06
CA GLN A 560 -12.06 -40.20 -38.05
C GLN A 560 -12.69 -40.70 -39.36
N HIS A 561 -12.09 -40.39 -40.50
CA HIS A 561 -12.53 -40.94 -41.79
C HIS A 561 -12.23 -42.44 -41.93
N TRP A 562 -11.12 -42.93 -41.38
CA TRP A 562 -10.77 -44.35 -41.38
C TRP A 562 -11.69 -45.18 -40.47
N LYS A 563 -11.96 -44.73 -39.24
CA LYS A 563 -12.91 -45.38 -38.31
C LYS A 563 -14.32 -45.47 -38.89
N LYS A 564 -14.79 -44.44 -39.60
CA LYS A 564 -16.07 -44.46 -40.34
C LYS A 564 -16.06 -45.51 -41.47
N PHE A 565 -14.97 -45.59 -42.24
CA PHE A 565 -14.81 -46.59 -43.31
C PHE A 565 -14.76 -48.03 -42.76
N CYS A 566 -13.98 -48.28 -41.70
CA CYS A 566 -13.94 -49.58 -41.02
C CYS A 566 -15.30 -49.98 -40.47
N ALA A 567 -16.01 -49.10 -39.76
CA ALA A 567 -17.32 -49.40 -39.19
C ALA A 567 -18.34 -49.81 -40.27
N SER A 568 -18.37 -49.14 -41.42
CA SER A 568 -19.23 -49.54 -42.54
C SER A 568 -18.83 -50.87 -43.20
N ILE A 569 -17.54 -51.25 -43.16
CA ILE A 569 -17.08 -52.57 -43.61
C ILE A 569 -17.39 -53.66 -42.58
N GLU A 570 -17.27 -53.36 -41.29
CA GLU A 570 -17.60 -54.28 -40.20
C GLU A 570 -19.10 -54.58 -40.14
N GLU A 571 -19.96 -53.59 -40.39
CA GLU A 571 -21.41 -53.78 -40.52
C GLU A 571 -21.77 -54.75 -41.67
N ILE A 572 -21.13 -54.61 -42.83
CA ILE A 572 -21.31 -55.50 -43.99
C ILE A 572 -20.75 -56.90 -43.69
N ARG A 573 -19.51 -57.00 -43.17
CA ARG A 573 -18.89 -58.27 -42.75
C ARG A 573 -19.77 -59.01 -41.74
N LYS A 574 -20.35 -58.31 -40.76
CA LYS A 574 -21.21 -58.90 -39.73
C LYS A 574 -22.47 -59.55 -40.31
N GLN A 575 -23.17 -58.87 -41.23
CA GLN A 575 -24.37 -59.42 -41.88
C GLN A 575 -24.09 -60.74 -42.60
N PHE A 576 -22.88 -60.90 -43.18
CA PHE A 576 -22.43 -62.15 -43.77
C PHE A 576 -22.11 -63.23 -42.72
N TRP A 577 -21.30 -62.91 -41.70
CA TRP A 577 -20.91 -63.86 -40.65
C TRP A 577 -22.11 -64.39 -39.83
N ASP A 578 -23.10 -63.53 -39.53
CA ASP A 578 -24.33 -63.93 -38.83
C ASP A 578 -25.19 -64.91 -39.66
N TYR A 579 -25.02 -64.96 -40.99
CA TYR A 579 -25.65 -65.97 -41.86
C TYR A 579 -24.79 -67.24 -41.98
N GLN A 580 -23.47 -67.10 -42.20
CA GLN A 580 -22.55 -68.25 -42.27
C GLN A 580 -22.64 -69.12 -41.01
N LYS A 581 -22.68 -68.49 -39.83
CA LYS A 581 -22.80 -69.18 -38.53
C LYS A 581 -24.08 -70.05 -38.42
N GLN A 582 -25.18 -69.65 -39.06
CA GLN A 582 -26.40 -70.46 -39.11
C GLN A 582 -26.23 -71.70 -39.99
N LEU A 583 -25.50 -71.57 -41.11
CA LEU A 583 -25.19 -72.68 -42.01
C LEU A 583 -24.18 -73.66 -41.39
N GLU A 584 -23.21 -73.18 -40.62
CA GLU A 584 -22.30 -74.01 -39.82
C GLU A 584 -23.04 -74.76 -38.71
N THR A 585 -23.96 -74.08 -38.01
CA THR A 585 -24.82 -74.73 -37.00
C THR A 585 -25.72 -75.83 -37.60
N ARG A 586 -26.06 -75.75 -38.89
CA ARG A 586 -26.73 -76.85 -39.62
C ARG A 586 -25.73 -77.94 -40.03
N ARG A 587 -24.55 -77.58 -40.53
CA ARG A 587 -23.48 -78.52 -40.92
C ARG A 587 -23.13 -79.45 -39.77
N ASP A 588 -22.92 -78.91 -38.58
CA ASP A 588 -22.46 -79.68 -37.42
C ASP A 588 -23.56 -80.62 -36.90
N LYS A 589 -24.84 -80.25 -37.03
CA LYS A 589 -25.97 -81.14 -36.77
C LYS A 589 -26.04 -82.28 -37.79
N ASN A 590 -25.94 -81.96 -39.08
CA ASN A 590 -25.96 -82.96 -40.15
C ASN A 590 -24.79 -83.96 -39.99
N ALA A 591 -23.62 -83.49 -39.58
CA ALA A 591 -22.46 -84.32 -39.25
C ALA A 591 -22.67 -85.21 -38.02
N GLN A 592 -23.32 -84.72 -36.96
CA GLN A 592 -23.66 -85.52 -35.77
C GLN A 592 -24.79 -86.54 -36.04
N SER A 593 -25.68 -86.24 -36.99
CA SER A 593 -26.70 -87.17 -37.48
C SER A 593 -26.14 -88.27 -38.38
N LEU A 594 -24.98 -88.08 -39.03
CA LEU A 594 -24.36 -89.05 -39.93
C LEU A 594 -23.67 -90.19 -39.15
N GLN A 595 -24.48 -91.04 -38.53
CA GLN A 595 -24.03 -92.18 -37.72
C GLN A 595 -23.84 -93.45 -38.57
N PRO A 596 -22.93 -94.38 -38.21
CA PRO A 596 -22.67 -95.60 -38.98
C PRO A 596 -23.92 -96.42 -39.31
N ASN A 597 -24.86 -96.54 -38.36
CA ASN A 597 -26.08 -97.33 -38.51
C ASN A 597 -26.95 -96.94 -39.72
N LEU A 598 -26.87 -95.69 -40.20
CA LEU A 598 -27.60 -95.22 -41.38
C LEU A 598 -27.10 -95.82 -42.70
N GLY A 599 -25.92 -96.47 -42.70
CA GLY A 599 -25.43 -97.21 -43.85
C GLY A 599 -26.19 -98.52 -44.13
N HIS A 600 -26.94 -99.03 -43.16
CA HIS A 600 -27.68 -100.28 -43.30
C HIS A 600 -28.93 -100.13 -44.19
N PRO A 601 -29.21 -101.04 -45.15
CA PRO A 601 -30.26 -100.86 -46.17
C PRO A 601 -31.68 -100.54 -45.64
N ALA A 602 -32.02 -100.99 -44.42
CA ALA A 602 -33.32 -100.66 -43.80
C ALA A 602 -33.50 -99.16 -43.51
N HIS A 603 -32.40 -98.40 -43.38
CA HIS A 603 -32.38 -96.97 -43.10
C HIS A 603 -32.10 -96.12 -44.35
N PHE A 604 -32.17 -96.71 -45.55
CA PHE A 604 -31.88 -96.03 -46.82
C PHE A 604 -32.65 -94.71 -46.97
N GLN A 605 -33.94 -94.68 -46.63
CA GLN A 605 -34.78 -93.49 -46.75
C GLN A 605 -34.42 -92.39 -45.73
N GLU A 606 -33.83 -92.75 -44.59
CA GLU A 606 -33.32 -91.80 -43.59
C GLU A 606 -31.96 -91.23 -44.00
N MET A 607 -31.08 -92.08 -44.56
CA MET A 607 -29.81 -91.65 -45.18
C MET A 607 -30.05 -90.75 -46.40
N GLU A 608 -31.00 -91.11 -47.27
CA GLU A 608 -31.39 -90.31 -48.44
C GLU A 608 -31.99 -88.96 -48.01
N SER A 609 -32.85 -88.94 -46.99
CA SER A 609 -33.38 -87.71 -46.40
C SER A 609 -32.27 -86.83 -45.80
N LEU A 610 -31.33 -87.40 -45.05
CA LEU A 610 -30.18 -86.66 -44.51
C LEU A 610 -29.26 -86.14 -45.63
N CYS A 611 -29.06 -86.92 -46.69
CA CYS A 611 -28.33 -86.49 -47.87
C CYS A 611 -29.05 -85.35 -48.60
N GLN A 612 -30.38 -85.39 -48.77
CA GLN A 612 -31.15 -84.28 -49.35
C GLN A 612 -31.14 -83.04 -48.45
N VAL A 613 -31.11 -83.18 -47.12
CA VAL A 613 -31.01 -82.06 -46.17
C VAL A 613 -29.61 -81.44 -46.16
N GLU A 614 -28.54 -82.24 -46.27
CA GLU A 614 -27.17 -81.72 -46.40
C GLU A 614 -26.85 -81.25 -47.82
N GLU A 615 -27.40 -81.87 -48.87
CA GLU A 615 -27.32 -81.37 -50.24
C GLU A 615 -28.07 -80.05 -50.33
N LYS A 616 -29.28 -79.93 -49.78
CA LYS A 616 -29.95 -78.64 -49.62
C LYS A 616 -29.20 -77.68 -48.70
N ARG A 617 -28.42 -78.13 -47.71
CA ARG A 617 -27.53 -77.25 -46.93
C ARG A 617 -26.28 -76.86 -47.71
N GLN A 618 -25.83 -77.67 -48.66
CA GLN A 618 -24.75 -77.39 -49.60
C GLN A 618 -25.23 -76.57 -50.79
N GLU A 619 -26.53 -76.58 -51.14
CA GLU A 619 -27.20 -75.67 -52.05
C GLU A 619 -27.63 -74.37 -51.34
N ASP A 620 -28.00 -74.38 -50.07
CA ASP A 620 -28.16 -73.15 -49.27
C ASP A 620 -26.77 -72.51 -49.07
N LEU A 621 -25.73 -73.30 -48.76
CA LEU A 621 -24.36 -72.81 -48.65
C LEU A 621 -23.77 -72.44 -50.01
N ASP A 622 -24.04 -73.16 -51.09
CA ASP A 622 -23.61 -72.74 -52.44
C ASP A 622 -24.47 -71.61 -52.97
N THR A 623 -25.77 -71.51 -52.72
CA THR A 623 -26.52 -70.29 -53.11
C THR A 623 -26.17 -69.12 -52.22
N VAL A 624 -25.67 -69.32 -51.00
CA VAL A 624 -25.08 -68.25 -50.20
C VAL A 624 -23.64 -67.96 -50.59
N ILE A 625 -22.80 -68.94 -50.95
CA ILE A 625 -21.43 -68.72 -51.43
C ILE A 625 -21.41 -68.27 -52.88
N THR A 626 -22.39 -68.63 -53.72
CA THR A 626 -22.55 -68.13 -55.09
C THR A 626 -23.37 -66.85 -55.12
N ALA A 627 -24.42 -66.64 -54.30
CA ALA A 627 -24.95 -65.29 -54.17
C ALA A 627 -23.93 -64.37 -53.49
N THR A 628 -23.08 -64.84 -52.58
CA THR A 628 -21.96 -64.04 -52.04
C THR A 628 -20.88 -63.87 -53.09
N ARG A 629 -20.45 -64.90 -53.83
CA ARG A 629 -19.41 -64.83 -54.88
C ARG A 629 -19.89 -64.09 -56.12
N GLU A 630 -21.16 -64.08 -56.49
CA GLU A 630 -21.68 -63.30 -57.63
C GLU A 630 -21.96 -61.86 -57.17
N LYS A 631 -22.51 -61.69 -55.95
CA LYS A 631 -22.42 -60.42 -55.19
C LYS A 631 -21.00 -60.16 -54.61
N LEU A 632 -19.94 -60.78 -55.13
CA LEU A 632 -18.54 -60.38 -54.91
C LEU A 632 -17.63 -60.57 -56.15
N GLU A 633 -18.07 -61.10 -57.28
CA GLU A 633 -17.24 -61.17 -58.51
C GLU A 633 -17.70 -60.07 -59.45
N GLU A 634 -19.01 -59.99 -59.72
CA GLU A 634 -19.60 -58.81 -60.35
C GLU A 634 -19.61 -57.62 -59.38
N PHE A 635 -19.92 -57.85 -58.11
CA PHE A 635 -20.07 -56.80 -57.09
C PHE A 635 -18.77 -56.49 -56.32
N THR A 636 -17.70 -57.30 -56.29
CA THR A 636 -16.38 -56.72 -55.90
C THR A 636 -15.86 -55.83 -57.02
N ARG A 637 -15.93 -56.32 -58.26
CA ARG A 637 -15.35 -55.63 -59.41
C ARG A 637 -16.10 -54.36 -59.81
N ASN A 638 -17.41 -54.29 -59.55
CA ASN A 638 -18.22 -53.09 -59.74
C ASN A 638 -18.55 -52.37 -58.41
N PHE A 639 -19.16 -53.01 -57.41
CA PHE A 639 -19.56 -52.33 -56.17
C PHE A 639 -18.40 -52.07 -55.21
N LEU A 640 -17.47 -52.99 -54.91
CA LEU A 640 -16.29 -52.59 -54.11
C LEU A 640 -15.46 -51.55 -54.87
N GLN A 641 -15.45 -51.56 -56.20
CA GLN A 641 -14.83 -50.48 -56.99
C GLN A 641 -15.59 -49.13 -56.90
N GLU A 642 -16.93 -49.10 -56.94
CA GLU A 642 -17.72 -47.87 -56.77
C GLU A 642 -17.82 -47.40 -55.31
N PHE A 643 -17.87 -48.30 -54.34
CA PHE A 643 -17.75 -48.03 -52.90
C PHE A 643 -16.36 -47.47 -52.59
N THR A 644 -15.32 -48.06 -53.19
CA THR A 644 -13.92 -47.56 -53.17
C THR A 644 -13.82 -46.16 -53.76
N LYS A 645 -14.35 -45.95 -54.97
CA LYS A 645 -14.39 -44.62 -55.58
C LYS A 645 -15.19 -43.65 -54.71
N LYS A 646 -16.32 -44.06 -54.13
CA LYS A 646 -17.19 -43.20 -53.31
C LYS A 646 -16.48 -42.76 -52.03
N TYR A 647 -16.01 -43.70 -51.19
CA TYR A 647 -15.30 -43.37 -49.96
C TYR A 647 -13.93 -42.72 -50.20
N GLY A 648 -13.18 -43.17 -51.21
CA GLY A 648 -11.91 -42.56 -51.62
C GLY A 648 -12.07 -41.14 -52.16
N ARG A 649 -13.02 -40.88 -53.07
CA ARG A 649 -13.33 -39.51 -53.54
C ARG A 649 -13.90 -38.65 -52.43
N PHE A 650 -14.75 -39.19 -51.56
CA PHE A 650 -15.29 -38.48 -50.41
C PHE A 650 -14.17 -38.06 -49.46
N PHE A 651 -13.26 -38.97 -49.10
CA PHE A 651 -12.08 -38.66 -48.30
C PHE A 651 -11.20 -37.60 -48.96
N ILE A 652 -10.84 -37.75 -50.24
CA ILE A 652 -9.99 -36.77 -50.97
C ILE A 652 -10.67 -35.39 -51.06
N THR A 653 -11.98 -35.33 -51.30
CA THR A 653 -12.74 -34.07 -51.38
C THR A 653 -12.88 -33.42 -50.00
N SER A 654 -13.14 -34.22 -48.96
CA SER A 654 -13.19 -33.75 -47.57
C SER A 654 -11.81 -33.27 -47.11
N LEU A 655 -10.74 -33.98 -47.44
CA LEU A 655 -9.36 -33.61 -47.11
C LEU A 655 -8.92 -32.32 -47.80
N ALA A 656 -9.27 -32.14 -49.08
CA ALA A 656 -9.00 -30.91 -49.82
C ALA A 656 -9.75 -29.70 -49.21
N THR A 657 -11.07 -29.82 -48.99
CA THR A 657 -11.88 -28.74 -48.42
C THR A 657 -11.59 -28.47 -46.94
N PHE A 658 -11.18 -29.48 -46.18
CA PHE A 658 -10.66 -29.32 -44.82
C PHE A 658 -9.32 -28.59 -44.82
N THR A 659 -8.36 -28.97 -45.69
CA THR A 659 -7.08 -28.27 -45.80
C THR A 659 -7.27 -26.81 -46.21
N GLU A 660 -8.19 -26.53 -47.14
CA GLU A 660 -8.53 -25.16 -47.56
C GLU A 660 -8.99 -24.30 -46.38
N LYS A 661 -9.97 -24.78 -45.61
CA LYS A 661 -10.44 -24.09 -44.39
C LYS A 661 -9.35 -23.96 -43.32
N PHE A 662 -8.52 -24.98 -43.14
CA PHE A 662 -7.47 -24.98 -42.12
C PHE A 662 -6.32 -24.01 -42.48
N LEU A 663 -5.91 -23.94 -43.76
CA LEU A 663 -4.94 -22.94 -44.22
C LEU A 663 -5.48 -21.52 -44.08
N LEU A 664 -6.76 -21.27 -44.37
CA LEU A 664 -7.38 -19.94 -44.15
C LEU A 664 -7.41 -19.55 -42.66
N GLN A 665 -7.63 -20.50 -41.74
CA GLN A 665 -7.53 -20.24 -40.29
C GLN A 665 -6.09 -19.94 -39.83
N LEU A 666 -5.08 -20.50 -40.51
CA LEU A 666 -3.66 -20.24 -40.26
C LEU A 666 -3.21 -18.87 -40.82
N ASP A 667 -3.85 -18.38 -41.88
CA ASP A 667 -3.65 -17.01 -42.41
C ASP A 667 -4.07 -15.94 -41.38
N GLU A 668 -5.10 -16.21 -40.58
CA GLU A 668 -5.55 -15.32 -39.49
C GLU A 668 -4.65 -15.31 -38.24
N VAL A 669 -3.60 -16.15 -38.18
CA VAL A 669 -2.67 -16.18 -37.03
C VAL A 669 -1.71 -15.00 -37.12
N VAL A 670 -1.65 -14.17 -36.07
CA VAL A 670 -0.72 -13.02 -36.00
C VAL A 670 0.71 -13.53 -35.79
N THR A 671 1.65 -13.03 -36.59
CA THR A 671 3.06 -13.43 -36.63
C THR A 671 3.97 -12.33 -36.09
N ILE A 672 5.24 -12.64 -35.81
CA ILE A 672 6.24 -11.66 -35.35
C ILE A 672 6.46 -10.50 -36.34
N ASP A 673 6.03 -10.67 -37.59
CA ASP A 673 6.11 -9.71 -38.68
C ASP A 673 4.91 -8.73 -38.69
N ASP A 674 3.82 -9.04 -37.98
CA ASP A 674 2.62 -8.21 -37.82
C ASP A 674 2.73 -7.23 -36.61
N VAL A 675 3.82 -7.31 -35.84
CA VAL A 675 4.05 -6.63 -34.55
C VAL A 675 5.37 -5.84 -34.58
N GLN A 676 5.38 -4.69 -33.91
CA GLN A 676 6.53 -3.79 -33.82
C GLN A 676 7.78 -4.48 -33.22
N VAL A 677 8.96 -4.06 -33.66
CA VAL A 677 10.25 -4.50 -33.11
C VAL A 677 10.63 -3.58 -31.94
N ALA A 678 11.16 -4.17 -30.86
CA ALA A 678 11.62 -3.43 -29.69
C ALA A 678 12.74 -2.43 -30.04
N ARG A 679 12.64 -1.19 -29.57
CA ARG A 679 13.63 -0.13 -29.86
C ARG A 679 14.84 -0.24 -28.93
N MET A 680 15.76 -1.13 -29.25
CA MET A 680 17.08 -1.20 -28.61
C MET A 680 17.99 -0.09 -29.14
N GLU A 681 18.87 0.48 -28.30
CA GLU A 681 20.07 1.16 -28.84
C GLU A 681 20.93 0.10 -29.55
N PRO A 682 21.45 0.37 -30.76
CA PRO A 682 22.35 -0.57 -31.42
C PRO A 682 23.59 -0.79 -30.54
N PRO A 683 23.97 -2.04 -30.23
CA PRO A 683 25.09 -2.33 -29.35
C PRO A 683 26.35 -1.68 -29.90
N LYS A 684 27.07 -0.90 -29.08
CA LYS A 684 28.20 -0.05 -29.52
C LYS A 684 29.42 -0.88 -29.90
N GLN A 685 29.38 -1.48 -31.09
CA GLN A 685 30.42 -2.35 -31.65
C GLN A 685 31.74 -1.58 -31.77
N LYS A 686 32.83 -2.15 -31.26
CA LYS A 686 34.16 -1.54 -31.34
C LYS A 686 34.53 -1.27 -32.80
N THR A 687 35.02 -0.06 -33.11
CA THR A 687 35.27 0.41 -34.49
C THR A 687 36.16 -0.53 -35.31
N SER A 688 37.08 -1.25 -34.66
CA SER A 688 37.92 -2.29 -35.27
C SER A 688 37.15 -3.48 -35.85
N ILE A 689 35.98 -3.82 -35.29
CA ILE A 689 35.10 -4.89 -35.79
C ILE A 689 34.38 -4.42 -37.05
N LEU A 690 33.84 -3.19 -37.05
CA LEU A 690 33.20 -2.58 -38.22
C LEU A 690 34.18 -2.42 -39.38
N ILE A 691 35.42 -1.99 -39.11
CA ILE A 691 36.50 -1.91 -40.11
C ILE A 691 36.81 -3.31 -40.68
N ARG A 692 36.91 -4.35 -39.83
CA ARG A 692 37.14 -5.73 -40.29
C ARG A 692 36.00 -6.27 -41.15
N ARG A 693 34.72 -6.07 -40.77
CA ARG A 693 33.57 -6.44 -41.61
C ARG A 693 33.58 -5.74 -42.97
N LYS A 694 33.84 -4.42 -42.98
CA LYS A 694 33.95 -3.63 -44.21
C LYS A 694 35.07 -4.11 -45.14
N LEU A 695 36.24 -4.45 -44.59
CA LEU A 695 37.36 -5.02 -45.36
C LEU A 695 37.04 -6.43 -45.90
N ALA A 696 36.30 -7.24 -45.14
CA ALA A 696 35.83 -8.56 -45.56
C ALA A 696 34.64 -8.54 -46.54
N ARG A 697 34.15 -7.35 -46.95
CA ARG A 697 32.92 -7.15 -47.74
C ARG A 697 31.66 -7.77 -47.13
N LEU A 698 31.64 -7.97 -45.81
CA LEU A 698 30.43 -8.34 -45.08
C LEU A 698 29.55 -7.10 -44.86
N SER A 699 28.25 -7.30 -44.67
CA SER A 699 27.32 -6.21 -44.38
C SER A 699 27.71 -5.46 -43.08
N LEU A 700 27.39 -4.17 -43.05
CA LEU A 700 27.49 -3.32 -41.86
C LEU A 700 26.14 -3.12 -41.17
N GLU A 701 25.05 -3.53 -41.83
CA GLU A 701 23.73 -3.69 -41.24
C GLU A 701 23.78 -4.84 -40.22
N GLU A 702 23.13 -4.64 -39.07
CA GLU A 702 22.99 -5.69 -38.06
C GLU A 702 22.03 -6.78 -38.57
N GLU A 703 22.23 -8.04 -38.15
CA GLU A 703 21.29 -9.10 -38.52
C GLU A 703 19.94 -8.85 -37.84
N SER A 704 18.99 -8.33 -38.62
CA SER A 704 17.59 -8.23 -38.21
C SER A 704 17.03 -9.61 -37.87
N GLU A 705 16.01 -9.62 -37.01
CA GLU A 705 15.34 -10.85 -36.60
C GLU A 705 14.70 -11.54 -37.82
N LYS A 706 15.37 -12.56 -38.36
CA LYS A 706 14.90 -13.30 -39.52
C LYS A 706 13.64 -14.10 -39.16
N PRO A 707 12.58 -14.08 -40.01
CA PRO A 707 11.43 -14.92 -39.82
C PRO A 707 11.79 -16.40 -39.97
N LEU A 708 11.04 -17.28 -39.30
CA LEU A 708 11.29 -18.74 -39.29
C LEU A 708 11.15 -19.39 -40.68
N ILE A 709 10.46 -18.73 -41.61
CA ILE A 709 10.29 -19.12 -43.01
C ILE A 709 10.07 -17.86 -43.85
N GLU A 710 10.38 -17.92 -45.15
CA GLU A 710 10.07 -16.87 -46.11
C GLU A 710 8.59 -16.48 -46.04
N ARG A 711 8.32 -15.18 -45.88
CA ARG A 711 6.97 -14.61 -45.72
C ARG A 711 6.38 -14.20 -47.07
N GLY A 712 5.06 -14.01 -47.10
CA GLY A 712 4.30 -13.58 -48.27
C GLY A 712 3.33 -14.63 -48.80
N SER A 713 2.51 -14.22 -49.76
CA SER A 713 1.45 -15.04 -50.35
C SER A 713 2.02 -16.22 -51.13
N ARG A 714 1.43 -17.41 -50.92
CA ARG A 714 1.90 -18.65 -51.54
C ARG A 714 0.73 -19.45 -52.10
N LYS A 715 0.94 -19.99 -53.31
CA LYS A 715 0.00 -20.87 -54.00
C LYS A 715 0.36 -22.33 -53.77
N TRP A 716 -0.38 -22.98 -52.89
CA TRP A 716 -0.18 -24.36 -52.47
C TRP A 716 -0.75 -25.33 -53.52
N PRO A 717 -0.03 -26.39 -53.91
CA PRO A 717 -0.56 -27.39 -54.82
C PRO A 717 -1.70 -28.18 -54.15
N GLY A 718 -2.75 -28.47 -54.92
CA GLY A 718 -3.76 -29.46 -54.54
C GLY A 718 -3.20 -30.89 -54.57
N ILE A 719 -3.96 -31.83 -54.01
CA ILE A 719 -3.64 -33.25 -53.94
C ILE A 719 -3.45 -33.79 -55.36
N LYS A 720 -2.35 -34.50 -55.60
CA LYS A 720 -1.99 -35.08 -56.91
C LYS A 720 -2.52 -36.52 -57.02
N PRO A 721 -2.93 -36.99 -58.21
CA PRO A 721 -3.16 -38.42 -58.44
C PRO A 721 -1.91 -39.25 -58.18
N THR A 722 -2.07 -40.33 -57.42
CA THR A 722 -1.08 -41.42 -57.28
C THR A 722 -1.46 -42.57 -58.22
N GLU A 723 -0.50 -43.37 -58.67
CA GLU A 723 -0.70 -44.51 -59.59
C GLU A 723 -1.92 -45.39 -59.21
N ALA A 724 -1.99 -45.87 -57.97
CA ALA A 724 -3.12 -46.66 -57.48
C ALA A 724 -4.48 -45.93 -57.56
N THR A 725 -4.52 -44.59 -57.40
CA THR A 725 -5.76 -43.80 -57.54
C THR A 725 -6.16 -43.56 -59.00
N ILE A 726 -5.21 -43.63 -59.94
CA ILE A 726 -5.47 -43.60 -61.38
C ILE A 726 -6.03 -44.96 -61.82
N GLN A 727 -5.35 -46.05 -61.44
CA GLN A 727 -5.77 -47.43 -61.74
C GLN A 727 -7.19 -47.72 -61.22
N ASN A 728 -7.49 -47.34 -59.97
CA ASN A 728 -8.82 -47.49 -59.37
C ASN A 728 -9.83 -46.41 -59.80
N LYS A 729 -9.45 -45.48 -60.70
CA LYS A 729 -10.26 -44.34 -61.18
C LYS A 729 -10.84 -43.45 -60.07
N ILE A 730 -10.16 -43.39 -58.92
CA ILE A 730 -10.58 -42.59 -57.76
C ILE A 730 -10.31 -41.11 -58.03
N LEU A 731 -9.07 -40.78 -58.42
CA LEU A 731 -8.63 -39.41 -58.71
C LEU A 731 -7.88 -39.38 -60.05
N LEU A 732 -8.38 -38.61 -61.02
CA LEU A 732 -7.84 -38.55 -62.39
C LEU A 732 -7.18 -37.20 -62.75
N ARG A 733 -7.38 -36.17 -61.92
CA ARG A 733 -6.80 -34.83 -62.04
C ARG A 733 -6.47 -34.32 -60.64
N LYS A 734 -5.48 -33.44 -60.53
CA LYS A 734 -5.15 -32.79 -59.25
C LYS A 734 -6.34 -31.98 -58.72
N THR A 735 -6.48 -31.87 -57.38
CA THR A 735 -7.47 -30.97 -56.79
C THR A 735 -7.06 -29.50 -56.95
N SER A 736 -7.98 -28.57 -56.64
CA SER A 736 -7.74 -27.13 -56.68
C SER A 736 -6.52 -26.70 -55.86
N SER A 737 -5.77 -25.73 -56.37
CA SER A 737 -4.67 -25.08 -55.66
C SER A 737 -5.18 -23.96 -54.76
N ILE A 738 -4.88 -24.02 -53.47
CA ILE A 738 -5.25 -23.02 -52.47
C ILE A 738 -4.20 -21.90 -52.49
N THR A 739 -4.60 -20.64 -52.29
CA THR A 739 -3.65 -19.50 -52.21
C THR A 739 -3.84 -18.80 -50.87
N THR A 740 -2.79 -18.71 -50.06
CA THR A 740 -2.81 -18.03 -48.76
C THR A 740 -2.23 -16.63 -48.87
N THR A 741 -2.63 -15.73 -47.97
CA THR A 741 -2.14 -14.34 -47.92
C THR A 741 -0.72 -14.26 -47.38
N LYS A 742 -0.34 -15.14 -46.44
CA LYS A 742 1.02 -15.29 -45.93
C LYS A 742 1.47 -16.75 -45.85
N THR A 743 2.68 -16.95 -45.34
CA THR A 743 3.35 -18.25 -45.20
C THR A 743 3.98 -18.34 -43.81
N THR A 744 3.67 -19.41 -43.08
CA THR A 744 4.17 -19.70 -41.73
C THR A 744 4.53 -21.17 -41.62
N LEU A 745 5.26 -21.57 -40.56
CA LEU A 745 5.59 -22.99 -40.34
C LEU A 745 4.33 -23.87 -40.27
N GLY A 746 3.24 -23.36 -39.68
CA GLY A 746 1.95 -24.04 -39.65
C GLY A 746 1.37 -24.33 -41.04
N HIS A 747 1.43 -23.38 -41.97
CA HIS A 747 0.94 -23.59 -43.34
C HIS A 747 1.72 -24.69 -44.08
N LEU A 748 3.06 -24.66 -43.98
CA LEU A 748 3.92 -25.67 -44.58
C LEU A 748 3.64 -27.06 -43.99
N ALA A 749 3.62 -27.16 -42.66
CA ALA A 749 3.34 -28.41 -41.96
C ALA A 749 1.94 -28.95 -42.22
N ALA A 750 0.92 -28.10 -42.40
CA ALA A 750 -0.43 -28.53 -42.74
C ALA A 750 -0.51 -29.17 -44.15
N VAL A 751 0.25 -28.65 -45.13
CA VAL A 751 0.32 -29.21 -46.48
C VAL A 751 1.15 -30.50 -46.53
N GLU A 752 2.27 -30.55 -45.81
CA GLU A 752 3.07 -31.79 -45.67
C GLU A 752 2.29 -32.88 -44.94
N ALA A 753 1.60 -32.52 -43.85
CA ALA A 753 0.73 -33.44 -43.12
C ALA A 753 -0.42 -33.95 -43.99
N ARG A 754 -1.07 -33.09 -44.79
CA ARG A 754 -2.09 -33.49 -45.78
C ARG A 754 -1.56 -34.54 -46.75
N ASP A 755 -0.42 -34.28 -47.38
CA ASP A 755 0.11 -35.17 -48.42
C ASP A 755 0.61 -36.50 -47.82
N ALA A 756 1.18 -36.49 -46.61
CA ALA A 756 1.51 -37.71 -45.89
C ALA A 756 0.27 -38.49 -45.42
N VAL A 757 -0.77 -37.80 -44.94
CA VAL A 757 -2.05 -38.41 -44.53
C VAL A 757 -2.77 -39.04 -45.73
N TYR A 758 -2.75 -38.38 -46.89
CA TYR A 758 -3.29 -38.92 -48.13
C TYR A 758 -2.61 -40.25 -48.51
N LEU A 759 -1.27 -40.30 -48.50
CA LEU A 759 -0.53 -41.53 -48.79
C LEU A 759 -0.74 -42.63 -47.74
N LYS A 760 -0.77 -42.27 -46.44
CA LYS A 760 -1.07 -43.22 -45.34
C LYS A 760 -2.47 -43.81 -45.45
N TYR A 761 -3.46 -43.00 -45.80
CA TYR A 761 -4.83 -43.47 -46.00
C TYR A 761 -4.90 -44.45 -47.18
N LEU A 762 -4.25 -44.14 -48.31
CA LEU A 762 -4.18 -45.05 -49.46
C LEU A 762 -3.52 -46.39 -49.13
N ALA A 763 -2.42 -46.40 -48.38
CA ALA A 763 -1.73 -47.64 -48.00
C ALA A 763 -2.61 -48.56 -47.13
N LEU A 764 -3.25 -48.02 -46.08
CA LEU A 764 -4.20 -48.76 -45.23
C LEU A 764 -5.40 -49.27 -46.04
N PHE A 765 -5.86 -48.47 -46.99
CA PHE A 765 -6.99 -48.75 -47.87
C PHE A 765 -6.69 -49.88 -48.86
N GLU A 766 -5.49 -49.93 -49.43
CA GLU A 766 -4.99 -51.03 -50.26
C GLU A 766 -4.81 -52.32 -49.44
N GLU A 767 -4.39 -52.22 -48.16
CA GLU A 767 -4.22 -53.35 -47.25
C GLU A 767 -5.56 -54.04 -46.89
N GLU A 768 -6.59 -53.30 -46.48
CA GLU A 768 -7.92 -53.89 -46.21
C GLU A 768 -8.58 -54.42 -47.50
N LEU A 769 -8.39 -53.77 -48.65
CA LEU A 769 -8.85 -54.31 -49.94
C LEU A 769 -8.22 -55.67 -50.27
N LYS A 770 -6.91 -55.82 -50.04
CA LYS A 770 -6.23 -57.11 -50.21
C LYS A 770 -6.75 -58.15 -49.23
N LYS A 771 -6.88 -57.79 -47.95
CA LYS A 771 -7.39 -58.68 -46.90
C LYS A 771 -8.81 -59.20 -47.22
N ILE A 772 -9.71 -58.33 -47.68
CA ILE A 772 -11.05 -58.73 -48.15
C ILE A 772 -10.96 -59.75 -49.31
N HIS A 773 -10.01 -59.59 -50.24
CA HIS A 773 -9.81 -60.58 -51.30
C HIS A 773 -9.30 -61.91 -50.74
N ASP A 774 -8.24 -61.88 -49.93
CA ASP A 774 -7.62 -63.07 -49.34
C ASP A 774 -8.63 -63.86 -48.48
N ASP A 775 -9.40 -63.19 -47.60
CA ASP A 775 -10.50 -63.74 -46.78
C ASP A 775 -11.48 -64.59 -47.63
N ASN A 776 -11.94 -64.04 -48.77
CA ASN A 776 -12.91 -64.71 -49.64
C ASN A 776 -12.33 -65.92 -50.37
N THR A 777 -11.06 -65.87 -50.79
CA THR A 777 -10.41 -67.03 -51.44
C THR A 777 -10.20 -68.20 -50.46
N LEU A 778 -10.24 -67.95 -49.15
CA LEU A 778 -10.12 -68.97 -48.12
C LEU A 778 -11.47 -69.67 -47.89
N LEU A 779 -12.55 -68.89 -47.70
CA LEU A 779 -13.91 -69.42 -47.50
C LEU A 779 -14.38 -70.34 -48.64
N VAL A 780 -14.08 -69.99 -49.90
CA VAL A 780 -14.42 -70.83 -51.07
C VAL A 780 -13.67 -72.18 -51.05
N LYS A 781 -12.44 -72.21 -50.54
CA LYS A 781 -11.65 -73.46 -50.42
C LYS A 781 -12.19 -74.35 -49.30
N GLU A 782 -12.52 -73.77 -48.15
CA GLU A 782 -13.07 -74.52 -47.01
C GLU A 782 -14.41 -75.17 -47.33
N ALA A 783 -15.31 -74.44 -48.00
CA ALA A 783 -16.59 -74.98 -48.44
C ALA A 783 -16.43 -76.14 -49.45
N GLN A 784 -15.47 -76.05 -50.36
CA GLN A 784 -15.15 -77.14 -51.29
C GLN A 784 -14.58 -78.35 -50.54
N CYS A 785 -13.63 -78.15 -49.62
CA CYS A 785 -13.06 -79.24 -48.82
C CYS A 785 -14.12 -79.96 -47.97
N TRP A 786 -15.11 -79.23 -47.42
CA TRP A 786 -16.24 -79.86 -46.72
C TRP A 786 -17.10 -80.72 -47.65
N ARG A 787 -17.45 -80.20 -48.84
CA ARG A 787 -18.27 -80.91 -49.84
C ARG A 787 -17.65 -82.25 -50.21
N ASP A 788 -16.34 -82.26 -50.46
CA ASP A 788 -15.61 -83.46 -50.86
C ASP A 788 -15.44 -84.44 -49.68
N SER A 789 -15.15 -83.92 -48.48
CA SER A 789 -15.10 -84.73 -47.24
C SER A 789 -16.45 -85.38 -46.92
N TRP A 790 -17.56 -84.65 -47.05
CA TRP A 790 -18.91 -85.18 -46.79
C TRP A 790 -19.24 -86.34 -47.73
N LYS A 791 -18.96 -86.18 -49.03
CA LYS A 791 -19.15 -87.24 -50.03
C LYS A 791 -18.35 -88.48 -49.66
N THR A 792 -17.08 -88.34 -49.26
CA THR A 792 -16.27 -89.48 -48.79
C THR A 792 -16.85 -90.13 -47.53
N SER A 793 -17.32 -89.36 -46.54
CA SER A 793 -17.94 -89.92 -45.33
C SER A 793 -19.22 -90.71 -45.62
N VAL A 794 -20.11 -90.20 -46.48
CA VAL A 794 -21.34 -90.91 -46.89
C VAL A 794 -21.01 -92.22 -47.63
N HIS A 795 -20.09 -92.18 -48.60
CA HIS A 795 -19.66 -93.39 -49.33
C HIS A 795 -19.01 -94.41 -48.38
N THR A 796 -18.23 -93.94 -47.40
CA THR A 796 -17.59 -94.82 -46.40
C THR A 796 -18.63 -95.52 -45.53
N ILE A 797 -19.65 -94.80 -45.05
CA ILE A 797 -20.69 -95.36 -44.18
C ILE A 797 -21.63 -96.31 -44.95
N GLN A 798 -21.99 -95.99 -46.19
CA GLN A 798 -22.72 -96.91 -47.08
C GLN A 798 -21.90 -98.17 -47.38
N GLY A 799 -20.57 -98.03 -47.52
CA GLY A 799 -19.64 -99.15 -47.68
C GLY A 799 -19.39 -100.03 -46.44
N LEU A 800 -19.98 -99.73 -45.27
CA LEU A 800 -19.88 -100.58 -44.08
C LEU A 800 -20.90 -101.74 -44.07
N TYR A 801 -21.88 -101.74 -44.99
CA TYR A 801 -23.00 -102.70 -45.02
C TYR A 801 -23.26 -103.27 -46.43
N LEU A 802 -22.23 -103.23 -47.30
CA LEU A 802 -22.16 -103.86 -48.63
C LEU A 802 -21.26 -105.10 -48.59
#